data_AF-A0A1D3L584-F1
#
_entry.id   AF-A0A1D3L584-F1
#
_cell.length_a   1.000
_cell.length_b   1.000
_cell.length_c   1.000
_cell.angle_alpha   90.00
_cell.angle_beta   90.00
_cell.angle_gamma   90.00
#
_symmetry.space_group_name_H-M   'P 1'
#
loop_
_entity.id
_entity.type
_entity.pdbx_description
1 polymer ?
#
loop_
_entity_poly.entity_id
_entity_poly.type
_entity_poly.pdbx_seq_one_letter_code
_entity_poly.pdbx_strand_id
1 'polypeptide(L)'
;MDKSRSTYIMWTGRTIALWVSEIVGFMAMAVVIPGFQVDGWESAAVAVTFIGLLNALLWPLLSYYTLRFLVFTFGVGALILNGFMIWIASQFVPGLSISGGALLLVPLGIAAINTLVSAVITIDDEASYYRTVLRRDLERRSKGIDKNKPGFIFLEIDGLAASTLKKAIKNGYMPTLKKWLEDGTHRIKEWETDLSSQTGASQAGILHGNNKDLPAFQWVEKENKNKLRVSTGLFDAPLIEKRVSNGNGLLSTNGASRSNLFSGDASNTIFTYSKISNLGQFYTRAWYFFYSNPYNFTRTLVLSLWDMVMEMGSRIRQRIKHINPRLNRSFIYFPIRATANVFLREVTTYTLLGDMLTGKVDAAYATYVGYDEIAHHSGVEDYDAFYALKKIDKQFKRLENAKKTALRPYHLVVLSDHGQSNGATFKQRYKMTLEDLVRELLPEDIKIHSDLYTNVDHFSQAVRYPITEGKDFINQKTANTVESGRKVGRSVMASFTENQFVKRTFKSLEMPEMPHKKFYKGHEDTYVSPEEAQTVVLASGNLGLIYFNEWSERMTYEELNLAFPNLIPGLIQHNGIGFIMVHSEEHGTVVIGSRGTYYLETDTFEGENPIASFGKNAAHHLKRTDNFKYVPDILVNSFYNPETREVAAFEELIGSHGGMGGNQSKPFIMHPSQWKIDEEEIVGAENVYKTLKTHIQEAWDNNYGTNEVE
;
A
#
# COMPACT_ATOMS: atom_id res chain seq x y z
N MET A 1 15.11 -3.01 44.64
CA MET A 1 14.38 -4.29 44.63
C MET A 1 12.87 -4.16 44.31
N ASP A 2 12.36 -3.00 43.86
CA ASP A 2 10.90 -2.77 43.79
C ASP A 2 10.27 -2.88 42.37
N LYS A 3 11.05 -2.67 41.30
CA LYS A 3 10.53 -2.73 39.91
C LYS A 3 10.19 -4.14 39.43
N SER A 4 10.86 -5.19 39.92
CA SER A 4 10.61 -6.57 39.50
C SER A 4 9.33 -7.15 40.09
N ARG A 5 8.99 -6.83 41.36
CA ARG A 5 7.74 -7.25 42.01
C ARG A 5 6.51 -6.63 41.36
N SER A 6 6.55 -5.32 41.07
CA SER A 6 5.46 -4.63 40.35
C SER A 6 5.22 -5.25 38.97
N THR A 7 6.29 -5.59 38.25
CA THR A 7 6.19 -6.23 36.92
C THR A 7 5.56 -7.62 36.98
N TYR A 8 5.90 -8.41 38.01
CA TYR A 8 5.35 -9.76 38.18
C TYR A 8 3.87 -9.73 38.57
N ILE A 9 3.46 -8.84 39.47
CA ILE A 9 2.06 -8.67 39.88
C ILE A 9 1.18 -8.25 38.70
N MET A 10 1.65 -7.29 37.90
CA MET A 10 0.95 -6.88 36.68
C MET A 10 0.85 -8.02 35.65
N TRP A 11 1.90 -8.82 35.50
CA TRP A 11 1.92 -9.96 34.59
C TRP A 11 0.94 -11.06 35.04
N THR A 12 0.94 -11.44 36.31
CA THR A 12 0.03 -12.46 36.86
C THR A 12 -1.43 -11.99 36.79
N GLY A 13 -1.70 -10.75 37.20
CA GLY A 13 -3.04 -10.18 37.11
C GLY A 13 -3.57 -10.15 35.67
N ARG A 14 -2.70 -9.83 34.70
CA ARG A 14 -3.01 -9.88 33.27
C ARG A 14 -3.33 -11.29 32.79
N THR A 15 -2.48 -12.27 33.11
CA THR A 15 -2.70 -13.67 32.69
C THR A 15 -4.02 -14.19 33.23
N ILE A 16 -4.36 -13.86 34.48
CA ILE A 16 -5.65 -14.22 35.09
C ILE A 16 -6.80 -13.52 34.37
N ALA A 17 -6.70 -12.22 34.08
CA ALA A 17 -7.74 -11.48 33.39
C ALA A 17 -8.03 -12.06 31.98
N LEU A 18 -6.97 -12.40 31.23
CA LEU A 18 -7.10 -13.04 29.92
C LEU A 18 -7.73 -14.43 30.04
N TRP A 19 -7.26 -15.25 30.99
CA TRP A 19 -7.80 -16.59 31.23
C TRP A 19 -9.29 -16.55 31.60
N VAL A 20 -9.69 -15.65 32.51
CA VAL A 20 -11.11 -15.44 32.86
C VAL A 20 -11.91 -14.96 31.64
N SER A 21 -11.35 -14.04 30.84
CA SER A 21 -12.03 -13.55 29.65
C SER A 21 -12.23 -14.64 28.59
N GLU A 22 -11.28 -15.56 28.45
CA GLU A 22 -11.40 -16.71 27.56
C GLU A 22 -12.47 -17.69 28.06
N ILE A 23 -12.55 -17.96 29.37
CA ILE A 23 -13.62 -18.80 29.96
C ILE A 23 -14.99 -18.20 29.68
N VAL A 24 -15.16 -16.91 29.96
CA VAL A 24 -16.41 -16.19 29.69
C VAL A 24 -16.73 -16.22 28.19
N GLY A 25 -15.71 -16.05 27.34
CA GLY A 25 -15.85 -16.13 25.90
C GLY A 25 -16.28 -17.50 25.40
N PHE A 26 -15.72 -18.58 25.96
CA PHE A 26 -16.13 -19.96 25.67
C PHE A 26 -17.60 -20.18 26.01
N MET A 27 -18.04 -19.77 27.21
CA MET A 27 -19.43 -19.89 27.61
C MET A 27 -20.36 -19.07 26.70
N ALA A 28 -19.97 -17.85 26.34
CA ALA A 28 -20.74 -17.03 25.42
C ALA A 28 -20.85 -17.68 24.02
N MET A 29 -19.76 -18.26 23.51
CA MET A 29 -19.76 -18.95 22.22
C MET A 29 -20.63 -20.21 22.25
N ALA A 30 -20.68 -20.95 23.36
CA ALA A 30 -21.52 -22.14 23.50
C ALA A 30 -23.01 -21.82 23.44
N VAL A 31 -23.41 -20.60 23.81
CA VAL A 31 -24.79 -20.12 23.69
C VAL A 31 -25.13 -19.72 22.25
N VAL A 32 -24.20 -19.09 21.55
CA VAL A 32 -24.46 -18.43 20.26
C VAL A 32 -24.21 -19.34 19.06
N ILE A 33 -23.26 -20.27 19.14
CA ILE A 33 -22.77 -21.04 17.99
C ILE A 33 -23.30 -22.48 18.03
N PRO A 34 -24.18 -22.85 17.09
CA PRO A 34 -24.63 -24.24 16.96
C PRO A 34 -23.46 -25.18 16.70
N GLY A 35 -23.45 -26.33 17.37
CA GLY A 35 -22.39 -27.32 17.25
C GLY A 35 -21.19 -27.09 18.17
N PHE A 36 -21.26 -26.11 19.08
CA PHE A 36 -20.32 -25.93 20.19
C PHE A 36 -21.04 -26.05 21.53
N GLN A 37 -20.64 -26.98 22.40
CA GLN A 37 -21.26 -27.18 23.71
C GLN A 37 -20.20 -27.22 24.81
N VAL A 38 -20.55 -26.62 25.94
CA VAL A 38 -19.76 -26.62 27.17
C VAL A 38 -20.71 -26.85 28.35
N ASP A 39 -20.54 -27.93 29.11
CA ASP A 39 -21.47 -28.36 30.16
C ASP A 39 -21.54 -27.40 31.35
N GLY A 40 -20.48 -26.61 31.58
CA GLY A 40 -20.46 -25.62 32.65
C GLY A 40 -19.14 -24.86 32.75
N TRP A 41 -19.08 -23.95 33.72
CA TRP A 41 -17.91 -23.09 33.97
C TRP A 41 -16.64 -23.87 34.31
N GLU A 42 -16.77 -25.01 34.98
CA GLU A 42 -15.64 -25.90 35.29
C GLU A 42 -15.06 -26.51 34.01
N SER A 43 -15.90 -27.12 33.16
CA SER A 43 -15.49 -27.63 31.85
C SER A 43 -14.88 -26.54 30.97
N ALA A 44 -15.42 -25.31 31.00
CA ALA A 44 -14.84 -24.16 30.31
C ALA A 44 -13.44 -23.81 30.82
N ALA A 45 -13.24 -23.75 32.14
CA ALA A 45 -11.95 -23.47 32.77
C ALA A 45 -10.90 -24.54 32.44
N VAL A 46 -11.29 -25.82 32.49
CA VAL A 46 -10.43 -26.94 32.11
C VAL A 46 -10.11 -26.89 30.62
N ALA A 47 -11.10 -26.62 29.77
CA ALA A 47 -10.93 -26.50 28.31
C ALA A 47 -9.94 -25.39 27.94
N VAL A 48 -10.16 -24.17 28.44
CA VAL A 48 -9.29 -23.00 28.17
C VAL A 48 -7.86 -23.28 28.64
N THR A 49 -7.70 -23.83 29.83
CA THR A 49 -6.37 -24.19 30.36
C THR A 49 -5.68 -25.24 29.49
N PHE A 50 -6.41 -26.28 29.11
CA PHE A 50 -5.87 -27.35 28.26
C PHE A 50 -5.51 -26.85 26.86
N ILE A 51 -6.35 -26.03 26.25
CA ILE A 51 -6.08 -25.39 24.94
C ILE A 51 -4.86 -24.47 25.04
N GLY A 52 -4.73 -23.71 26.13
CA GLY A 52 -3.54 -22.90 26.40
C GLY A 52 -2.26 -23.74 26.46
N LEU A 53 -2.31 -24.90 27.11
CA LEU A 53 -1.20 -25.87 27.14
C LEU A 53 -0.92 -26.47 25.76
N LEU A 54 -1.95 -26.89 25.03
CA LEU A 54 -1.79 -27.41 23.66
C LEU A 54 -1.17 -26.35 22.75
N ASN A 55 -1.58 -25.08 22.86
CA ASN A 55 -0.98 -23.98 22.12
C ASN A 55 0.47 -23.75 22.54
N ALA A 56 0.80 -23.78 23.82
CA ALA A 56 2.18 -23.61 24.27
C ALA A 56 3.13 -24.73 23.79
N LEU A 57 2.62 -25.96 23.67
CA LEU A 57 3.43 -27.14 23.32
C LEU A 57 3.43 -27.45 21.81
N LEU A 58 2.24 -27.51 21.19
CA LEU A 58 2.07 -27.96 19.81
C LEU A 58 2.16 -26.82 18.80
N TRP A 59 1.66 -25.61 19.13
CA TRP A 59 1.61 -24.52 18.14
C TRP A 59 2.98 -24.13 17.59
N PRO A 60 4.07 -24.03 18.38
CA PRO A 60 5.40 -23.72 17.84
C PRO A 60 5.87 -24.73 16.78
N LEU A 61 5.52 -26.02 16.95
CA LEU A 61 5.83 -27.08 15.99
C LEU A 61 4.89 -26.99 14.78
N LEU A 62 3.58 -26.89 15.01
CA LEU A 62 2.58 -26.80 13.95
C LEU A 62 2.84 -25.61 13.04
N SER A 63 2.99 -24.40 13.59
CA SER A 63 3.26 -23.18 12.83
C SER A 63 4.58 -23.24 12.05
N TYR A 64 5.59 -23.96 12.56
CA TYR A 64 6.85 -24.18 11.85
C TYR A 64 6.69 -25.11 10.64
N TYR A 65 6.11 -26.30 10.85
CA TYR A 65 5.97 -27.30 9.77
C TYR A 65 4.87 -26.96 8.76
N THR A 66 3.83 -26.24 9.19
CA THR A 66 2.71 -25.82 8.33
C THR A 66 2.90 -24.42 7.76
N LEU A 67 4.04 -23.74 7.99
CA LEU A 67 4.24 -22.34 7.59
C LEU A 67 3.89 -22.08 6.12
N ARG A 68 4.30 -22.98 5.21
CA ARG A 68 3.98 -22.86 3.77
C ARG A 68 2.47 -22.96 3.52
N PHE A 69 1.78 -23.86 4.21
CA PHE A 69 0.33 -23.99 4.15
C PHE A 69 -0.38 -22.74 4.70
N LEU A 70 0.09 -22.20 5.83
CA LEU A 70 -0.44 -20.98 6.42
C LEU A 70 -0.30 -19.77 5.49
N VAL A 71 0.88 -19.60 4.90
CA VAL A 71 1.17 -18.51 3.95
C VAL A 71 0.37 -18.69 2.66
N PHE A 72 0.33 -19.90 2.09
CA PHE A 72 -0.40 -20.21 0.85
C PHE A 72 -1.91 -19.96 0.97
N THR A 73 -2.48 -20.28 2.13
CA THR A 73 -3.91 -20.06 2.42
C THR A 73 -4.23 -18.63 2.86
N PHE A 74 -3.27 -17.71 2.77
CA PHE A 74 -3.39 -16.34 3.30
C PHE A 74 -3.89 -16.31 4.75
N GLY A 75 -3.46 -17.29 5.54
CA GLY A 75 -3.79 -17.44 6.94
C GLY A 75 -5.10 -18.16 7.26
N VAL A 76 -5.96 -18.46 6.27
CA VAL A 76 -7.16 -19.29 6.49
C VAL A 76 -6.80 -20.65 7.11
N GLY A 77 -5.64 -21.20 6.75
CA GLY A 77 -5.08 -22.39 7.38
C GLY A 77 -4.88 -22.24 8.90
N ALA A 78 -4.55 -21.05 9.40
CA ALA A 78 -4.41 -20.81 10.84
C ALA A 78 -5.76 -20.89 11.55
N LEU A 79 -6.85 -20.46 10.90
CA LEU A 79 -8.18 -20.60 11.45
C LEU A 79 -8.60 -22.08 11.55
N ILE A 80 -8.30 -22.85 10.50
CA ILE A 80 -8.53 -24.31 10.49
C ILE A 80 -7.73 -24.99 11.60
N LEU A 81 -6.44 -24.65 11.75
CA LEU A 81 -5.61 -25.21 12.81
C LEU A 81 -6.12 -24.83 14.20
N ASN A 82 -6.54 -23.58 14.43
CA ASN A 82 -7.14 -23.19 15.71
C ASN A 82 -8.40 -24.01 16.02
N GLY A 83 -9.29 -24.19 15.04
CA GLY A 83 -10.46 -25.07 15.18
C GLY A 83 -10.08 -26.51 15.51
N PHE A 84 -9.05 -27.03 14.85
CA PHE A 84 -8.49 -28.35 15.11
C PHE A 84 -7.92 -28.48 16.53
N MET A 85 -7.28 -27.44 17.08
CA MET A 85 -6.80 -27.43 18.47
C MET A 85 -7.95 -27.53 19.48
N ILE A 86 -9.06 -26.82 19.24
CA ILE A 86 -10.26 -26.91 20.09
C ILE A 86 -10.89 -28.30 19.94
N TRP A 87 -10.92 -28.85 18.72
CA TRP A 87 -11.40 -30.20 18.49
C TRP A 87 -10.57 -31.24 19.24
N ILE A 88 -9.23 -31.16 19.23
CA ILE A 88 -8.37 -32.03 20.05
C ILE A 88 -8.76 -31.89 21.52
N ALA A 89 -8.90 -30.67 22.03
CA ALA A 89 -9.29 -30.45 23.43
C ALA A 89 -10.64 -31.11 23.77
N SER A 90 -11.62 -31.10 22.85
CA SER A 90 -12.91 -31.78 23.04
C SER A 90 -12.82 -33.29 23.22
N GLN A 91 -11.73 -33.92 22.77
CA GLN A 91 -11.52 -35.36 22.95
C GLN A 91 -11.02 -35.71 24.36
N PHE A 92 -10.46 -34.74 25.10
CA PHE A 92 -9.85 -34.95 26.42
C PHE A 92 -10.59 -34.27 27.55
N VAL A 93 -11.40 -33.24 27.27
CA VAL A 93 -12.10 -32.45 28.28
C VAL A 93 -13.57 -32.89 28.31
N PRO A 94 -14.02 -33.56 29.39
CA PRO A 94 -15.42 -33.95 29.54
C PRO A 94 -16.33 -32.71 29.53
N GLY A 95 -17.44 -32.84 28.80
CA GLY A 95 -18.40 -31.75 28.66
C GLY A 95 -17.98 -30.64 27.69
N LEU A 96 -16.99 -30.86 26.84
CA LEU A 96 -16.67 -30.01 25.69
C LEU A 96 -16.96 -30.76 24.39
N SER A 97 -17.79 -30.19 23.52
CA SER A 97 -18.02 -30.73 22.18
C SER A 97 -17.96 -29.63 21.12
N ILE A 98 -17.36 -29.94 19.97
CA ILE A 98 -17.27 -29.00 18.84
C ILE A 98 -17.40 -29.76 17.51
N SER A 99 -18.24 -29.26 16.60
CA SER A 99 -18.49 -29.91 15.31
C SER A 99 -18.96 -28.93 14.22
N GLY A 100 -18.87 -29.35 12.96
CA GLY A 100 -19.38 -28.60 11.82
C GLY A 100 -18.77 -27.20 11.68
N GLY A 101 -19.62 -26.19 11.41
CA GLY A 101 -19.19 -24.80 11.25
C GLY A 101 -18.60 -24.17 12.52
N ALA A 102 -18.86 -24.73 13.69
CA ALA A 102 -18.32 -24.23 14.96
C ALA A 102 -16.78 -24.26 14.98
N LEU A 103 -16.15 -25.20 14.26
CA LEU A 103 -14.69 -25.28 14.13
C LEU A 103 -14.06 -24.01 13.57
N LEU A 104 -14.79 -23.23 12.78
CA LEU A 104 -14.32 -21.94 12.24
C LEU A 104 -14.88 -20.76 13.04
N LEU A 105 -16.16 -20.82 13.45
CA LEU A 105 -16.83 -19.71 14.11
C LEU A 105 -16.35 -19.49 15.56
N VAL A 106 -16.09 -20.55 16.31
CA VAL A 106 -15.67 -20.45 17.72
C VAL A 106 -14.30 -19.76 17.86
N PRO A 107 -13.24 -20.15 17.12
CA PRO A 107 -11.97 -19.42 17.16
C PRO A 107 -12.09 -17.93 16.78
N LEU A 108 -12.95 -17.60 15.81
CA LEU A 108 -13.21 -16.20 15.43
C LEU A 108 -13.90 -15.43 16.54
N GLY A 109 -14.91 -16.03 17.18
CA GLY A 109 -15.63 -15.42 18.29
C GLY A 109 -14.75 -15.18 19.51
N ILE A 110 -13.92 -16.16 19.87
CA ILE A 110 -12.92 -16.02 20.94
C ILE A 110 -11.93 -14.89 20.60
N ALA A 111 -11.41 -14.87 19.38
CA ALA A 111 -10.51 -13.80 18.94
C ALA A 111 -11.17 -12.42 18.99
N ALA A 112 -12.47 -12.34 18.71
CA ALA A 112 -13.23 -11.10 18.80
C ALA A 112 -13.35 -10.60 20.24
N ILE A 113 -13.70 -11.50 21.17
CA ILE A 113 -13.77 -11.19 22.60
C ILE A 113 -12.40 -10.76 23.12
N ASN A 114 -11.34 -11.52 22.81
CA ASN A 114 -9.97 -11.17 23.22
C ASN A 114 -9.56 -9.80 22.66
N THR A 115 -9.88 -9.49 21.41
CA THR A 115 -9.58 -8.19 20.80
C THR A 115 -10.30 -7.04 21.53
N LEU A 116 -11.57 -7.23 21.92
CA LEU A 116 -12.33 -6.25 22.68
C LEU A 116 -11.75 -6.05 24.09
N VAL A 117 -11.42 -7.15 24.78
CA VAL A 117 -10.85 -7.13 26.13
C VAL A 117 -9.49 -6.45 26.14
N SER A 118 -8.59 -6.80 25.20
CA SER A 118 -7.27 -6.15 25.09
C SER A 118 -7.40 -4.66 24.75
N ALA A 119 -8.44 -4.25 24.00
CA ALA A 119 -8.71 -2.84 23.71
C ALA A 119 -9.14 -2.05 24.95
N VAL A 120 -9.96 -2.64 25.83
CA VAL A 120 -10.44 -1.99 27.07
C VAL A 120 -9.34 -1.89 28.12
N ILE A 121 -8.57 -2.96 28.31
CA ILE A 121 -7.57 -3.02 29.40
C ILE A 121 -6.24 -2.35 28.98
N THR A 122 -6.16 -1.76 27.77
CA THR A 122 -4.93 -1.16 27.21
C THR A 122 -3.73 -2.10 27.33
N ILE A 123 -3.96 -3.40 27.16
CA ILE A 123 -2.91 -4.41 27.30
C ILE A 123 -2.16 -4.50 25.97
N ASP A 124 -0.90 -4.07 25.96
CA ASP A 124 -0.02 -4.32 24.82
C ASP A 124 0.52 -5.77 24.91
N ASP A 125 -0.20 -6.68 24.23
CA ASP A 125 -0.09 -8.12 24.47
C ASP A 125 1.20 -8.75 23.92
N GLU A 126 1.84 -8.12 22.94
CA GLU A 126 2.65 -8.85 21.95
C GLU A 126 4.12 -9.01 22.34
N ALA A 127 4.71 -8.02 23.03
CA ALA A 127 6.12 -8.09 23.39
C ALA A 127 6.44 -9.20 24.41
N SER A 128 5.48 -9.64 25.23
CA SER A 128 5.71 -10.71 26.21
C SER A 128 5.85 -12.10 25.57
N TYR A 129 5.09 -12.39 24.50
CA TYR A 129 5.17 -13.66 23.80
C TYR A 129 6.56 -13.86 23.17
N TYR A 130 7.02 -12.89 22.38
CA TYR A 130 8.34 -12.96 21.74
C TYR A 130 9.50 -12.95 22.75
N ARG A 131 9.41 -12.14 23.83
CA ARG A 131 10.45 -12.07 24.88
C ARG A 131 10.62 -13.37 25.67
N THR A 132 9.55 -14.16 25.82
CA THR A 132 9.57 -15.35 26.70
C THR A 132 9.75 -16.64 25.90
N VAL A 133 9.03 -16.78 24.79
CA VAL A 133 9.00 -18.02 24.00
C VAL A 133 10.15 -18.07 23.01
N LEU A 134 10.52 -16.94 22.39
CA LEU A 134 11.48 -16.92 21.29
C LEU A 134 12.88 -16.47 21.69
N ARG A 135 13.10 -15.92 22.89
CA ARG A 135 14.43 -15.42 23.31
C ARG A 135 15.55 -16.46 23.18
N ARG A 136 15.33 -17.69 23.64
CA ARG A 136 16.34 -18.78 23.53
C ARG A 136 16.59 -19.22 22.09
N ASP A 137 15.57 -19.20 21.24
CA ASP A 137 15.69 -19.54 19.82
C ASP A 137 16.38 -18.40 19.04
N LEU A 138 16.08 -17.14 19.37
CA LEU A 138 16.73 -15.95 18.84
C LEU A 138 18.22 -15.91 19.20
N GLU A 139 18.59 -16.13 20.46
CA GLU A 139 19.99 -16.15 20.92
C GLU A 139 20.81 -17.29 20.28
N ARG A 140 20.19 -18.47 20.03
CA ARG A 140 20.87 -19.56 19.31
C ARG A 140 21.05 -19.25 17.82
N ARG A 141 20.08 -18.56 17.22
CA ARG A 141 20.04 -18.23 15.78
C ARG A 141 20.81 -16.97 15.41
N SER A 142 21.29 -16.22 16.40
CA SER A 142 22.07 -15.00 16.22
C SER A 142 23.58 -15.21 16.11
N LYS A 143 24.04 -16.46 16.00
CA LYS A 143 25.46 -16.75 15.74
C LYS A 143 25.86 -16.13 14.39
N GLY A 144 26.91 -15.30 14.40
CA GLY A 144 27.43 -14.62 13.21
C GLY A 144 26.84 -13.24 12.93
N ILE A 145 26.02 -12.69 13.83
CA ILE A 145 25.51 -11.32 13.71
C ILE A 145 26.50 -10.36 14.34
N ASP A 146 26.90 -9.34 13.59
CA ASP A 146 27.62 -8.19 14.13
C ASP A 146 26.65 -7.35 14.98
N LYS A 147 26.88 -7.35 16.30
CA LYS A 147 26.05 -6.63 17.28
C LYS A 147 26.32 -5.14 17.29
N ASN A 148 27.48 -4.71 16.77
CA ASN A 148 27.91 -3.32 16.77
C ASN A 148 27.47 -2.62 15.47
N LYS A 149 27.30 -3.37 14.37
CA LYS A 149 26.76 -2.83 13.13
C LYS A 149 25.32 -2.32 13.33
N PRO A 150 25.01 -1.03 13.11
CA PRO A 150 23.67 -0.51 13.23
C PRO A 150 22.79 -1.00 12.09
N GLY A 151 21.52 -1.29 12.38
CA GLY A 151 20.51 -1.61 11.38
C GLY A 151 19.57 -0.43 11.11
N PHE A 152 18.94 -0.41 9.94
CA PHE A 152 18.03 0.65 9.51
C PHE A 152 16.64 0.11 9.18
N ILE A 153 15.60 0.76 9.70
CA ILE A 153 14.21 0.44 9.37
C ILE A 153 13.56 1.71 8.82
N PHE A 154 13.29 1.71 7.52
CA PHE A 154 12.56 2.74 6.80
C PHE A 154 11.07 2.39 6.79
N LEU A 155 10.25 3.30 7.31
CA LEU A 155 8.82 3.14 7.53
C LEU A 155 8.10 4.18 6.68
N GLU A 156 7.69 3.80 5.47
CA GLU A 156 6.94 4.67 4.57
C GLU A 156 5.46 4.70 4.97
N ILE A 157 4.91 5.90 5.16
CA ILE A 157 3.47 6.12 5.15
C ILE A 157 3.12 6.65 3.75
N ASP A 158 2.49 5.78 2.97
CA ASP A 158 2.12 6.04 1.59
C ASP A 158 1.20 7.28 1.50
N GLY A 159 1.49 8.21 0.58
CA GLY A 159 0.63 9.38 0.29
C GLY A 159 0.51 10.47 1.35
N LEU A 160 1.29 10.45 2.44
CA LEU A 160 1.15 11.40 3.55
C LEU A 160 2.02 12.67 3.40
N ALA A 161 1.37 13.79 3.12
CA ALA A 161 2.04 15.09 3.08
C ALA A 161 2.58 15.54 4.45
N ALA A 162 3.68 16.29 4.45
CA ALA A 162 4.33 16.83 5.65
C ALA A 162 3.39 17.72 6.48
N SER A 163 2.55 18.52 5.83
CA SER A 163 1.57 19.39 6.47
C SER A 163 0.47 18.58 7.18
N THR A 164 -0.02 17.52 6.55
CA THR A 164 -1.02 16.60 7.11
C THR A 164 -0.46 15.82 8.29
N LEU A 165 0.79 15.32 8.19
CA LEU A 165 1.50 14.70 9.32
C LEU A 165 1.55 15.62 10.53
N LYS A 166 2.00 16.88 10.34
CA LYS A 166 2.12 17.86 11.42
C LYS A 166 0.76 18.11 12.09
N LYS A 167 -0.33 18.18 11.31
CA LYS A 167 -1.70 18.29 11.84
C LYS A 167 -2.11 17.04 12.63
N ALA A 168 -1.86 15.84 12.12
CA ALA A 168 -2.18 14.59 12.80
C ALA A 168 -1.43 14.44 14.15
N ILE A 169 -0.15 14.81 14.19
CA ILE A 169 0.66 14.87 15.42
C ILE A 169 0.07 15.88 16.41
N LYS A 170 -0.20 17.11 15.95
CA LYS A 170 -0.78 18.19 16.78
C LYS A 170 -2.12 17.78 17.40
N ASN A 171 -2.96 17.10 16.62
CA ASN A 171 -4.29 16.64 17.04
C ASN A 171 -4.27 15.34 17.87
N GLY A 172 -3.08 14.81 18.21
CA GLY A 172 -2.93 13.65 19.10
C GLY A 172 -3.23 12.30 18.44
N TYR A 173 -3.26 12.24 17.11
CA TYR A 173 -3.42 10.96 16.39
C TYR A 173 -2.11 10.17 16.35
N MET A 174 -0.96 10.83 16.40
CA MET A 174 0.36 10.17 16.31
C MET A 174 1.23 10.43 17.55
N PRO A 175 0.85 9.91 18.73
CA PRO A 175 1.54 10.18 19.99
C PRO A 175 2.98 9.65 20.05
N THR A 176 3.31 8.58 19.32
CA THR A 176 4.68 8.04 19.28
C THR A 176 5.60 8.98 18.52
N LEU A 177 5.20 9.40 17.31
CA LEU A 177 5.96 10.39 16.55
C LEU A 177 6.04 11.74 17.27
N LYS A 178 4.94 12.16 17.91
CA LYS A 178 4.93 13.36 18.76
C LYS A 178 6.03 13.28 19.82
N LYS A 179 6.09 12.16 20.55
CA LYS A 179 7.11 11.93 21.57
C LYS A 179 8.53 11.97 20.98
N TRP A 180 8.76 11.37 19.82
CA TRP A 180 10.09 11.38 19.17
C TRP A 180 10.60 12.79 18.87
N LEU A 181 9.71 13.70 18.48
CA LEU A 181 10.00 15.12 18.29
C LEU A 181 10.24 15.86 19.61
N GLU A 182 9.36 15.65 20.59
CA GLU A 182 9.44 16.32 21.90
C GLU A 182 10.69 15.89 22.69
N ASP A 183 11.07 14.62 22.62
CA ASP A 183 12.31 14.08 23.22
C ASP A 183 13.58 14.51 22.43
N GLY A 184 13.43 15.19 21.29
CA GLY A 184 14.54 15.64 20.45
C GLY A 184 15.30 14.51 19.74
N THR A 185 14.73 13.30 19.70
CA THR A 185 15.38 12.12 19.08
C THR A 185 15.29 12.10 17.56
N HIS A 186 14.28 12.77 17.00
CA HIS A 186 14.05 12.86 15.56
C HIS A 186 13.71 14.29 15.13
N ARG A 187 13.95 14.57 13.85
CA ARG A 187 13.55 15.80 13.15
C ARG A 187 12.74 15.46 11.91
N ILE A 188 11.94 16.41 11.43
CA ILE A 188 11.18 16.29 10.18
C ILE A 188 11.76 17.24 9.15
N LYS A 189 12.22 16.71 8.03
CA LYS A 189 12.59 17.44 6.83
C LYS A 189 11.50 17.24 5.77
N GLU A 190 11.01 18.32 5.20
CA GLU A 190 10.16 18.29 4.01
C GLU A 190 11.05 18.16 2.76
N TRP A 191 10.61 17.37 1.78
CA TRP A 191 11.26 17.25 0.48
C TRP A 191 10.23 17.44 -0.64
N GLU A 192 10.70 17.75 -1.84
CA GLU A 192 9.84 17.98 -3.01
C GLU A 192 9.91 16.81 -3.99
N THR A 193 8.75 16.27 -4.39
CA THR A 193 8.69 15.15 -5.35
C THR A 193 9.10 15.56 -6.75
N ASP A 194 9.52 14.59 -7.56
CA ASP A 194 9.53 14.73 -9.02
C ASP A 194 8.09 14.83 -9.57
N LEU A 195 7.96 15.19 -10.86
CA LEU A 195 6.78 14.85 -11.65
C LEU A 195 7.03 13.47 -12.31
N SER A 196 6.21 12.44 -12.06
CA SER A 196 4.93 12.43 -11.31
C SER A 196 5.06 12.13 -9.81
N SER A 197 4.15 12.72 -9.02
CA SER A 197 4.07 12.57 -7.56
C SER A 197 3.28 11.31 -7.16
N GLN A 198 3.88 10.15 -7.39
CA GLN A 198 3.19 8.85 -7.21
C GLN A 198 4.12 7.74 -6.74
N THR A 199 3.56 6.68 -6.14
CA THR A 199 4.30 5.56 -5.54
C THR A 199 5.28 4.90 -6.50
N GLY A 200 4.88 4.69 -7.76
CA GLY A 200 5.75 4.11 -8.80
C GLY A 200 7.05 4.89 -8.99
N ALA A 201 6.94 6.14 -9.43
CA ALA A 201 8.10 7.00 -9.66
C ALA A 201 8.87 7.29 -8.36
N SER A 202 8.18 7.44 -7.23
CA SER A 202 8.80 7.81 -5.95
C SER A 202 9.57 6.64 -5.35
N GLN A 203 8.99 5.43 -5.26
CA GLN A 203 9.70 4.26 -4.75
C GLN A 203 10.85 3.85 -5.68
N ALA A 204 10.71 3.96 -7.01
CA ALA A 204 11.82 3.70 -7.92
C ALA A 204 13.01 4.62 -7.62
N GLY A 205 12.74 5.91 -7.42
CA GLY A 205 13.75 6.90 -7.05
C GLY A 205 14.35 6.65 -5.67
N ILE A 206 13.53 6.42 -4.64
CA ILE A 206 13.96 6.22 -3.24
C ILE A 206 14.72 4.90 -3.06
N LEU A 207 14.29 3.82 -3.71
CA LEU A 207 14.83 2.48 -3.49
C LEU A 207 15.96 2.12 -4.46
N HIS A 208 15.96 2.64 -5.69
CA HIS A 208 16.96 2.30 -6.71
C HIS A 208 17.80 3.51 -7.15
N GLY A 209 17.49 4.72 -6.70
CA GLY A 209 18.19 5.93 -7.15
C GLY A 209 17.91 6.27 -8.62
N ASN A 210 16.81 5.75 -9.19
CA ASN A 210 16.47 5.94 -10.59
C ASN A 210 14.96 5.78 -10.80
N ASN A 211 14.32 6.82 -11.32
CA ASN A 211 12.93 6.85 -11.73
C ASN A 211 12.76 7.45 -13.13
N LYS A 212 13.77 7.28 -13.99
CA LYS A 212 13.74 7.71 -15.39
C LYS A 212 12.68 6.93 -16.18
N ASP A 213 12.03 7.62 -17.12
CA ASP A 213 11.03 7.05 -18.04
C ASP A 213 9.78 6.51 -17.31
N LEU A 214 9.46 7.04 -16.12
CA LEU A 214 8.23 6.75 -15.38
C LEU A 214 7.35 8.02 -15.31
N PRO A 215 6.65 8.37 -16.40
CA PRO A 215 5.95 9.65 -16.50
C PRO A 215 4.72 9.74 -15.59
N ALA A 216 4.02 8.63 -15.35
CA ALA A 216 2.77 8.57 -14.57
C ALA A 216 2.54 7.15 -14.03
N PHE A 217 1.43 6.94 -13.31
CA PHE A 217 1.06 5.62 -12.78
C PHE A 217 0.90 4.57 -13.86
N GLN A 218 0.34 5.01 -14.97
CA GLN A 218 0.16 4.25 -16.19
C GLN A 218 0.57 5.09 -17.40
N TRP A 219 1.05 4.43 -18.45
CA TRP A 219 1.50 5.08 -19.68
C TRP A 219 1.47 4.12 -20.87
N VAL A 220 1.53 4.66 -22.07
CA VAL A 220 1.61 3.87 -23.30
C VAL A 220 3.06 3.77 -23.77
N GLU A 221 3.51 2.56 -24.09
CA GLU A 221 4.80 2.34 -24.78
C GLU A 221 4.54 2.13 -26.28
N LYS A 222 4.60 3.20 -27.08
CA LYS A 222 4.32 3.17 -28.54
C LYS A 222 5.17 2.13 -29.28
N GLU A 223 6.46 2.09 -28.99
CA GLU A 223 7.43 1.11 -29.51
C GLU A 223 7.06 -0.37 -29.27
N ASN A 224 6.24 -0.64 -28.25
CA ASN A 224 5.81 -1.97 -27.85
C ASN A 224 4.38 -2.26 -28.31
N LYS A 225 4.01 -1.77 -29.50
CA LYS A 225 2.68 -1.89 -30.10
C LYS A 225 1.59 -1.22 -29.25
N ASN A 226 1.86 0.01 -28.81
CA ASN A 226 0.95 0.81 -27.99
C ASN A 226 0.50 0.12 -26.70
N LYS A 227 1.38 -0.71 -26.13
CA LYS A 227 1.06 -1.45 -24.92
C LYS A 227 0.91 -0.51 -23.73
N LEU A 228 -0.22 -0.62 -23.04
CA LEU A 228 -0.44 0.03 -21.75
C LEU A 228 0.45 -0.62 -20.68
N ARG A 229 1.16 0.21 -19.92
CA ARG A 229 1.94 -0.19 -18.75
C ARG A 229 1.36 0.43 -17.51
N VAL A 230 1.39 -0.33 -16.41
CA VAL A 230 0.98 0.15 -15.09
C VAL A 230 2.07 -0.17 -14.08
N SER A 231 2.37 0.78 -13.19
CA SER A 231 3.40 0.62 -12.16
C SER A 231 3.15 -0.60 -11.26
N THR A 232 1.88 -0.94 -11.03
CA THR A 232 1.39 -2.11 -10.29
C THR A 232 0.88 -3.23 -11.22
N GLY A 233 1.35 -3.35 -12.46
CA GLY A 233 1.03 -4.51 -13.30
C GLY A 233 1.80 -5.76 -12.85
N LEU A 234 1.16 -6.93 -12.74
CA LEU A 234 1.81 -8.18 -12.31
C LEU A 234 3.02 -8.55 -13.17
N PHE A 235 2.95 -8.24 -14.47
CA PHE A 235 4.03 -8.44 -15.43
C PHE A 235 4.86 -7.17 -15.69
N ASP A 236 4.32 -5.99 -15.38
CA ASP A 236 4.98 -4.71 -15.63
C ASP A 236 5.94 -4.32 -14.51
N ALA A 237 5.54 -4.44 -13.24
CA ALA A 237 6.40 -4.08 -12.11
C ALA A 237 7.76 -4.81 -12.09
N PRO A 238 7.84 -6.13 -12.40
CA PRO A 238 9.14 -6.80 -12.54
C PRO A 238 9.99 -6.25 -13.70
N LEU A 239 9.36 -5.86 -14.81
CA LEU A 239 10.04 -5.26 -15.96
C LEU A 239 10.54 -3.85 -15.64
N ILE A 240 9.72 -3.05 -14.96
CA ILE A 240 10.07 -1.70 -14.50
C ILE A 240 11.26 -1.77 -13.55
N GLU A 241 11.21 -2.64 -12.53
CA GLU A 241 12.33 -2.79 -11.60
C GLU A 241 13.63 -3.18 -12.32
N LYS A 242 13.54 -4.09 -13.29
CA LYS A 242 14.71 -4.50 -14.10
C LYS A 242 15.34 -3.32 -14.86
N ARG A 243 14.55 -2.33 -15.27
CA ARG A 243 15.04 -1.13 -15.99
C ARG A 243 15.68 -0.11 -15.05
N VAL A 244 15.16 0.05 -13.84
CA VAL A 244 15.65 1.06 -12.89
C VAL A 244 16.75 0.55 -11.97
N SER A 245 16.80 -0.75 -11.69
CA SER A 245 17.80 -1.36 -10.81
C SER A 245 19.19 -1.42 -11.45
N ASN A 246 20.20 -1.08 -10.67
CA ASN A 246 21.63 -1.28 -10.97
C ASN A 246 22.27 -2.35 -10.07
N GLY A 247 21.47 -3.11 -9.29
CA GLY A 247 21.93 -4.09 -8.30
C GLY A 247 22.47 -3.49 -7.00
N ASN A 248 22.54 -2.17 -6.88
CA ASN A 248 23.07 -1.43 -5.74
C ASN A 248 22.00 -0.61 -5.00
N GLY A 249 20.73 -0.97 -5.13
CA GLY A 249 19.61 -0.31 -4.46
C GLY A 249 19.76 -0.17 -2.94
N LEU A 250 18.84 0.56 -2.32
CA LEU A 250 18.90 0.94 -0.91
C LEU A 250 19.05 -0.28 0.01
N LEU A 251 18.49 -1.42 -0.39
CA LEU A 251 18.40 -2.66 0.37
C LEU A 251 19.29 -3.79 -0.19
N SER A 252 20.23 -3.47 -1.08
CA SER A 252 21.13 -4.45 -1.72
C SER A 252 22.02 -5.20 -0.71
N THR A 253 22.39 -4.55 0.40
CA THR A 253 23.24 -5.13 1.44
C THR A 253 22.39 -5.82 2.51
N ASN A 254 22.11 -7.11 2.32
CA ASN A 254 21.39 -7.95 3.29
C ASN A 254 20.07 -7.30 3.79
N GLY A 255 19.34 -6.72 2.85
CA GLY A 255 18.14 -5.94 3.15
C GLY A 255 16.83 -6.70 2.99
N ALA A 256 15.75 -6.07 3.43
CA ALA A 256 14.40 -6.63 3.42
C ALA A 256 13.36 -5.65 2.89
N SER A 257 12.55 -6.08 1.91
CA SER A 257 11.43 -5.32 1.36
C SER A 257 10.09 -5.89 1.88
N ARG A 258 9.20 -5.03 2.39
CA ARG A 258 7.93 -5.40 3.03
C ARG A 258 6.77 -4.56 2.49
N SER A 259 5.86 -5.19 1.76
CA SER A 259 4.67 -4.52 1.19
C SER A 259 4.99 -3.34 0.26
N ASN A 260 6.17 -3.33 -0.36
CA ASN A 260 6.60 -2.26 -1.27
C ASN A 260 6.24 -2.60 -2.72
N LEU A 261 6.26 -1.61 -3.60
CA LEU A 261 6.16 -1.84 -5.03
C LEU A 261 7.45 -2.48 -5.58
N PHE A 262 8.60 -1.91 -5.23
CA PHE A 262 9.93 -2.37 -5.66
C PHE A 262 10.77 -2.96 -4.52
N SER A 263 11.74 -3.77 -4.89
CA SER A 263 12.55 -4.51 -3.93
C SER A 263 13.68 -3.71 -3.31
N GLY A 264 14.15 -2.63 -3.96
CA GLY A 264 15.39 -1.95 -3.56
C GLY A 264 16.61 -2.86 -3.60
N ASP A 265 16.55 -3.90 -4.44
CA ASP A 265 17.53 -5.00 -4.55
C ASP A 265 17.63 -5.91 -3.31
N ALA A 266 16.59 -5.91 -2.46
CA ALA A 266 16.50 -6.83 -1.34
C ALA A 266 16.36 -8.29 -1.80
N SER A 267 17.10 -9.20 -1.14
CA SER A 267 16.97 -10.65 -1.35
C SER A 267 15.81 -11.26 -0.54
N ASN A 268 15.33 -10.56 0.48
CA ASN A 268 14.25 -11.00 1.38
C ASN A 268 13.01 -10.11 1.18
N THR A 269 12.01 -10.62 0.46
CA THR A 269 10.85 -9.82 0.03
C THR A 269 9.54 -10.46 0.48
N ILE A 270 8.62 -9.67 1.06
CA ILE A 270 7.28 -10.12 1.44
C ILE A 270 6.29 -9.08 0.95
N PHE A 271 5.29 -9.51 0.18
CA PHE A 271 4.35 -8.60 -0.50
C PHE A 271 5.04 -7.51 -1.33
N THR A 272 6.25 -7.77 -1.83
CA THR A 272 6.92 -6.87 -2.77
C THR A 272 6.39 -7.14 -4.17
N TYR A 273 5.76 -6.14 -4.78
CA TYR A 273 4.96 -6.33 -5.97
C TYR A 273 5.78 -6.81 -7.18
N SER A 274 6.91 -6.17 -7.46
CA SER A 274 7.85 -6.54 -8.53
C SER A 274 8.48 -7.94 -8.40
N LYS A 275 8.35 -8.59 -7.23
CA LYS A 275 8.85 -9.94 -6.96
C LYS A 275 7.73 -10.97 -6.77
N ILE A 276 6.46 -10.59 -6.93
CA ILE A 276 5.31 -11.45 -6.65
C ILE A 276 5.28 -12.73 -7.50
N SER A 277 5.86 -12.70 -8.70
CA SER A 277 6.01 -13.86 -9.58
C SER A 277 7.05 -14.88 -9.08
N ASN A 278 7.95 -14.47 -8.18
CA ASN A 278 8.94 -15.35 -7.57
C ASN A 278 8.43 -15.91 -6.23
N LEU A 279 7.54 -16.91 -6.32
CA LEU A 279 6.93 -17.55 -5.16
C LEU A 279 7.96 -18.08 -4.14
N GLY A 280 9.17 -18.45 -4.57
CA GLY A 280 10.24 -18.90 -3.67
C GLY A 280 10.70 -17.82 -2.68
N GLN A 281 10.75 -16.57 -3.12
CA GLN A 281 11.13 -15.42 -2.28
C GLN A 281 10.00 -14.98 -1.33
N PHE A 282 8.74 -15.29 -1.66
CA PHE A 282 7.59 -14.97 -0.81
C PHE A 282 7.55 -15.80 0.49
N TYR A 283 8.01 -17.05 0.46
CA TYR A 283 8.07 -17.92 1.64
C TYR A 283 9.31 -17.65 2.51
N THR A 284 9.34 -16.47 3.14
CA THR A 284 10.40 -16.10 4.06
C THR A 284 10.16 -16.64 5.47
N ARG A 285 11.23 -16.79 6.26
CA ARG A 285 11.11 -17.16 7.68
C ARG A 285 10.49 -16.06 8.55
N ALA A 286 10.41 -14.82 8.06
CA ALA A 286 9.80 -13.73 8.81
C ALA A 286 8.28 -13.95 9.01
N TRP A 287 7.62 -14.69 8.11
CA TRP A 287 6.24 -15.15 8.28
C TRP A 287 6.01 -15.95 9.57
N TYR A 288 7.05 -16.64 10.04
CA TYR A 288 6.97 -17.35 11.31
C TYR A 288 6.65 -16.40 12.45
N PHE A 289 7.12 -15.14 12.45
CA PHE A 289 6.80 -14.20 13.51
C PHE A 289 5.30 -13.86 13.53
N PHE A 290 4.69 -13.65 12.36
CA PHE A 290 3.25 -13.44 12.26
C PHE A 290 2.46 -14.68 12.72
N TYR A 291 2.81 -15.87 12.24
CA TYR A 291 2.06 -17.11 12.55
C TYR A 291 2.47 -17.80 13.86
N SER A 292 3.55 -17.38 14.50
CA SER A 292 4.03 -18.00 15.74
C SER A 292 3.07 -17.79 16.90
N ASN A 293 2.27 -16.73 16.88
CA ASN A 293 1.16 -16.56 17.82
C ASN A 293 -0.14 -17.06 17.16
N PRO A 294 -0.82 -18.06 17.75
CA PRO A 294 -2.04 -18.66 17.18
C PRO A 294 -3.18 -17.67 16.93
N TYR A 295 -3.20 -16.58 17.69
CA TYR A 295 -4.28 -15.61 17.67
C TYR A 295 -4.04 -14.45 16.71
N ASN A 296 -2.83 -14.28 16.16
CA ASN A 296 -2.50 -13.12 15.32
C ASN A 296 -3.39 -13.05 14.06
N PHE A 297 -3.59 -14.16 13.37
CA PHE A 297 -4.40 -14.19 12.16
C PHE A 297 -5.88 -13.91 12.46
N THR A 298 -6.45 -14.59 13.45
CA THR A 298 -7.87 -14.43 13.80
C THR A 298 -8.14 -13.03 14.36
N ARG A 299 -7.24 -12.48 15.18
CA ARG A 299 -7.27 -11.07 15.62
C ARG A 299 -7.24 -10.11 14.43
N THR A 300 -6.33 -10.33 13.47
CA THR A 300 -6.24 -9.49 12.27
C THR A 300 -7.55 -9.54 11.48
N LEU A 301 -8.15 -10.72 11.32
CA LEU A 301 -9.43 -10.88 10.63
C LEU A 301 -10.58 -10.16 11.35
N VAL A 302 -10.65 -10.23 12.69
CA VAL A 302 -11.62 -9.46 13.47
C VAL A 302 -11.42 -7.96 13.28
N LEU A 303 -10.17 -7.49 13.35
CA LEU A 303 -9.85 -6.07 13.14
C LEU A 303 -10.22 -5.62 11.72
N SER A 304 -10.05 -6.48 10.71
CA SER A 304 -10.48 -6.21 9.34
C SER A 304 -12.00 -6.11 9.24
N LEU A 305 -12.75 -7.03 9.85
CA LEU A 305 -14.21 -6.95 9.92
C LEU A 305 -14.68 -5.68 10.64
N TRP A 306 -13.99 -5.30 11.72
CA TRP A 306 -14.25 -4.04 12.41
C TRP A 306 -13.99 -2.82 11.53
N ASP A 307 -12.92 -2.83 10.72
CA ASP A 307 -12.65 -1.73 9.77
C ASP A 307 -13.75 -1.62 8.69
N MET A 308 -14.29 -2.75 8.23
CA MET A 308 -15.46 -2.75 7.32
C MET A 308 -16.69 -2.11 7.99
N VAL A 309 -16.93 -2.39 9.27
CA VAL A 309 -18.01 -1.72 10.02
C VAL A 309 -17.73 -0.22 10.16
N MET A 310 -16.48 0.17 10.39
CA MET A 310 -16.07 1.58 10.45
C MET A 310 -16.28 2.30 9.12
N GLU A 311 -16.01 1.67 7.98
CA GLU A 311 -16.31 2.20 6.64
C GLU A 311 -17.82 2.47 6.47
N MET A 312 -18.68 1.58 6.96
CA MET A 312 -20.13 1.81 6.94
C MET A 312 -20.51 3.04 7.80
N GLY A 313 -19.95 3.11 9.00
CA GLY A 313 -20.13 4.27 9.90
C GLY A 313 -19.60 5.58 9.30
N SER A 314 -18.51 5.51 8.54
CA SER A 314 -17.92 6.64 7.81
C SER A 314 -18.87 7.21 6.76
N ARG A 315 -19.44 6.34 5.91
CA ARG A 315 -20.44 6.75 4.90
C ARG A 315 -21.65 7.42 5.54
N ILE A 316 -22.13 6.86 6.66
CA ILE A 316 -23.26 7.42 7.42
C ILE A 316 -22.88 8.79 7.98
N ARG A 317 -21.71 8.90 8.62
CA ARG A 317 -21.21 10.15 9.21
C ARG A 317 -21.06 11.26 8.17
N GLN A 318 -20.49 10.96 7.01
CA GLN A 318 -20.35 11.93 5.91
C GLN A 318 -21.71 12.39 5.37
N ARG A 319 -22.72 11.51 5.34
CA ARG A 319 -24.09 11.89 4.99
C ARG A 319 -24.71 12.81 6.03
N ILE A 320 -24.63 12.46 7.31
CA ILE A 320 -25.20 13.24 8.41
C ILE A 320 -24.52 14.60 8.56
N LYS A 321 -23.19 14.66 8.40
CA LYS A 321 -22.40 15.89 8.53
C LYS A 321 -22.30 16.71 7.24
N HIS A 322 -22.96 16.30 6.16
CA HIS A 322 -22.90 16.97 4.86
C HIS A 322 -21.47 17.24 4.35
N ILE A 323 -20.56 16.29 4.59
CA ILE A 323 -19.16 16.39 4.15
C ILE A 323 -19.12 16.24 2.62
N ASN A 324 -18.55 17.23 1.94
CA ASN A 324 -18.31 17.25 0.51
C ASN A 324 -16.87 17.72 0.24
N PRO A 325 -16.23 17.28 -0.86
CA PRO A 325 -16.71 16.30 -1.85
C PRO A 325 -16.87 14.88 -1.26
N ARG A 326 -17.66 14.02 -1.93
CA ARG A 326 -17.92 12.65 -1.50
C ARG A 326 -18.09 11.71 -2.68
N LEU A 327 -17.43 10.56 -2.63
CA LEU A 327 -17.52 9.51 -3.65
C LEU A 327 -18.59 8.47 -3.35
N ASN A 328 -19.09 7.83 -4.41
CA ASN A 328 -19.89 6.63 -4.28
C ASN A 328 -18.98 5.40 -4.25
N ARG A 329 -18.76 4.85 -3.07
CA ARG A 329 -17.86 3.72 -2.86
C ARG A 329 -18.60 2.40 -3.05
N SER A 330 -18.06 1.50 -3.88
CA SER A 330 -18.65 0.18 -4.15
C SER A 330 -18.67 -0.72 -2.89
N PHE A 331 -19.41 -1.83 -2.93
CA PHE A 331 -19.38 -2.84 -1.87
C PHE A 331 -18.05 -3.61 -1.84
N ILE A 332 -17.36 -3.74 -2.97
CA ILE A 332 -16.03 -4.38 -3.01
C ILE A 332 -14.96 -3.56 -2.27
N TYR A 333 -15.23 -2.27 -2.03
CA TYR A 333 -14.33 -1.38 -1.30
C TYR A 333 -14.13 -1.81 0.16
N PHE A 334 -15.16 -2.39 0.81
CA PHE A 334 -15.06 -2.84 2.20
C PHE A 334 -13.88 -3.81 2.44
N PRO A 335 -13.79 -4.95 1.71
CA PRO A 335 -12.68 -5.86 1.87
C PRO A 335 -11.34 -5.30 1.41
N ILE A 336 -11.29 -4.45 0.39
CA ILE A 336 -10.02 -3.88 -0.07
C ILE A 336 -9.44 -2.92 0.96
N ARG A 337 -10.24 -1.94 1.42
CA ARG A 337 -9.87 -1.02 2.49
C ARG A 337 -9.39 -1.75 3.73
N ALA A 338 -10.13 -2.77 4.17
CA ALA A 338 -9.75 -3.54 5.36
C ALA A 338 -8.43 -4.30 5.17
N THR A 339 -8.17 -4.81 3.96
CA THR A 339 -6.92 -5.52 3.65
C THR A 339 -5.73 -4.56 3.65
N ALA A 340 -5.84 -3.43 2.96
CA ALA A 340 -4.83 -2.39 2.92
C ALA A 340 -4.56 -1.77 4.30
N ASN A 341 -5.62 -1.37 5.01
CA ASN A 341 -5.50 -0.66 6.28
C ASN A 341 -5.17 -1.57 7.47
N VAL A 342 -5.65 -2.81 7.49
CA VAL A 342 -5.50 -3.70 8.65
C VAL A 342 -4.56 -4.86 8.37
N PHE A 343 -4.89 -5.70 7.38
CA PHE A 343 -4.15 -6.96 7.18
C PHE A 343 -2.68 -6.70 6.82
N LEU A 344 -2.42 -5.88 5.79
CA LEU A 344 -1.05 -5.55 5.38
C LEU A 344 -0.31 -4.84 6.52
N ARG A 345 -0.93 -3.87 7.20
CA ARG A 345 -0.34 -3.19 8.35
C ARG A 345 0.14 -4.16 9.43
N GLU A 346 -0.71 -5.11 9.86
CA GLU A 346 -0.31 -6.07 10.89
C GLU A 346 0.82 -6.99 10.37
N VAL A 347 0.68 -7.59 9.19
CA VAL A 347 1.73 -8.48 8.63
C VAL A 347 3.06 -7.76 8.48
N THR A 348 3.08 -6.55 7.93
CA THR A 348 4.28 -5.72 7.79
C THR A 348 4.94 -5.48 9.13
N THR A 349 4.17 -5.12 10.16
CA THR A 349 4.72 -4.88 11.49
C THR A 349 5.32 -6.14 12.11
N TYR A 350 4.62 -7.26 12.06
CA TYR A 350 5.11 -8.50 12.66
C TYR A 350 6.34 -9.07 11.96
N THR A 351 6.41 -8.94 10.63
CA THR A 351 7.58 -9.38 9.87
C THR A 351 8.79 -8.49 10.16
N LEU A 352 8.62 -7.17 10.25
CA LEU A 352 9.66 -6.23 10.70
C LEU A 352 10.12 -6.51 12.14
N LEU A 353 9.20 -6.79 13.06
CA LEU A 353 9.55 -7.20 14.42
C LEU A 353 10.46 -8.43 14.40
N GLY A 354 10.17 -9.41 13.54
CA GLY A 354 11.03 -10.57 13.33
C GLY A 354 12.41 -10.20 12.78
N ASP A 355 12.46 -9.33 11.78
CA ASP A 355 13.71 -8.85 11.19
C ASP A 355 14.60 -8.15 12.24
N MET A 356 14.01 -7.26 13.06
CA MET A 356 14.70 -6.54 14.13
C MET A 356 15.15 -7.45 15.27
N LEU A 357 14.27 -8.34 15.75
CA LEU A 357 14.57 -9.21 16.90
C LEU A 357 15.59 -10.29 16.54
N THR A 358 15.60 -10.76 15.30
CA THR A 358 16.63 -11.70 14.83
C THR A 358 17.94 -11.02 14.54
N GLY A 359 17.97 -9.70 14.27
CA GLY A 359 19.18 -8.94 13.94
C GLY A 359 19.74 -9.22 12.54
N LYS A 360 19.06 -10.06 11.75
CA LYS A 360 19.57 -10.60 10.47
C LYS A 360 19.50 -9.61 9.33
N VAL A 361 18.63 -8.61 9.40
CA VAL A 361 18.46 -7.62 8.34
C VAL A 361 19.26 -6.38 8.70
N ASP A 362 20.08 -5.93 7.76
CA ASP A 362 20.89 -4.72 7.87
C ASP A 362 20.06 -3.46 7.58
N ALA A 363 19.20 -3.51 6.56
CA ALA A 363 18.28 -2.45 6.21
C ALA A 363 16.93 -3.03 5.78
N ALA A 364 15.81 -2.52 6.32
CA ALA A 364 14.48 -2.88 5.88
C ALA A 364 13.72 -1.65 5.40
N TYR A 365 12.94 -1.78 4.33
CA TYR A 365 11.98 -0.77 3.90
C TYR A 365 10.58 -1.36 3.90
N ALA A 366 9.62 -0.63 4.45
CA ALA A 366 8.26 -1.09 4.60
C ALA A 366 7.23 -0.01 4.33
N THR A 367 6.27 -0.32 3.47
CA THR A 367 5.18 0.60 3.10
C THR A 367 3.90 0.30 3.89
N TYR A 368 3.32 1.33 4.50
CA TYR A 368 2.02 1.30 5.16
C TYR A 368 0.98 2.01 4.28
N VAL A 369 0.33 1.26 3.39
CA VAL A 369 -0.61 1.74 2.35
C VAL A 369 -1.97 2.23 2.88
N GLY A 370 -2.28 1.97 4.15
CA GLY A 370 -3.64 2.16 4.68
C GLY A 370 -4.14 3.60 4.72
N TYR A 371 -3.26 4.59 4.86
CA TYR A 371 -3.66 6.00 4.85
C TYR A 371 -4.01 6.46 3.44
N ASP A 372 -3.14 6.19 2.46
CA ASP A 372 -3.31 6.56 1.05
C ASP A 372 -4.66 6.07 0.50
N GLU A 373 -4.93 4.77 0.69
CA GLU A 373 -6.16 4.07 0.34
C GLU A 373 -7.43 4.78 0.87
N ILE A 374 -7.42 5.17 2.14
CA ILE A 374 -8.58 5.81 2.78
C ILE A 374 -8.68 7.29 2.35
N ALA A 375 -7.55 7.97 2.19
CA ALA A 375 -7.47 9.37 1.82
C ALA A 375 -8.00 9.61 0.40
N HIS A 376 -7.70 8.70 -0.54
CA HIS A 376 -8.28 8.70 -1.89
C HIS A 376 -9.80 8.73 -1.89
N HIS A 377 -10.42 7.97 -0.99
CA HIS A 377 -11.85 7.71 -0.98
C HIS A 377 -12.66 8.63 -0.07
N SER A 378 -12.05 9.11 1.01
CA SER A 378 -12.73 9.87 2.07
C SER A 378 -12.20 11.30 2.22
N GLY A 379 -11.00 11.59 1.71
CA GLY A 379 -10.29 12.86 1.84
C GLY A 379 -9.11 12.80 2.80
N VAL A 380 -8.09 13.62 2.51
CA VAL A 380 -6.75 13.59 3.14
C VAL A 380 -6.73 13.90 4.64
N GLU A 381 -7.73 14.62 5.13
CA GLU A 381 -7.88 15.01 6.55
C GLU A 381 -9.19 14.50 7.16
N ASP A 382 -9.87 13.54 6.51
CA ASP A 382 -11.06 12.92 7.10
C ASP A 382 -10.72 12.18 8.40
N TYR A 383 -11.71 12.05 9.28
CA TYR A 383 -11.57 11.32 10.54
C TYR A 383 -11.00 9.91 10.34
N ASP A 384 -11.43 9.21 9.30
CA ASP A 384 -10.98 7.84 9.02
C ASP A 384 -9.51 7.80 8.60
N ALA A 385 -9.05 8.76 7.79
CA ALA A 385 -7.66 8.88 7.38
C ALA A 385 -6.78 9.13 8.62
N PHE A 386 -7.17 10.05 9.50
CA PHE A 386 -6.45 10.30 10.75
C PHE A 386 -6.52 9.11 11.73
N TYR A 387 -7.63 8.38 11.74
CA TYR A 387 -7.75 7.16 12.54
C TYR A 387 -6.80 6.05 12.03
N ALA A 388 -6.61 5.93 10.71
CA ALA A 388 -5.61 5.03 10.13
C ALA A 388 -4.19 5.40 10.58
N LEU A 389 -3.82 6.69 10.53
CA LEU A 389 -2.54 7.19 11.07
C LEU A 389 -2.33 6.83 12.54
N LYS A 390 -3.39 6.93 13.36
CA LYS A 390 -3.33 6.51 14.77
C LYS A 390 -3.06 5.02 14.95
N LYS A 391 -3.51 4.17 14.02
CA LYS A 391 -3.21 2.74 14.06
C LYS A 391 -1.82 2.42 13.53
N ILE A 392 -1.32 3.18 12.55
CA ILE A 392 0.06 3.10 12.08
C ILE A 392 1.04 3.53 13.18
N ASP A 393 0.78 4.64 13.88
CA ASP A 393 1.61 5.12 15.00
C ASP A 393 1.72 4.08 16.14
N LYS A 394 0.66 3.31 16.39
CA LYS A 394 0.71 2.16 17.32
C LYS A 394 1.68 1.08 16.86
N GLN A 395 1.82 0.84 15.56
CA GLN A 395 2.82 -0.12 15.05
C GLN A 395 4.23 0.42 15.23
N PHE A 396 4.45 1.72 15.00
CA PHE A 396 5.73 2.35 15.26
C PHE A 396 6.12 2.25 16.73
N LYS A 397 5.15 2.36 17.65
CA LYS A 397 5.39 2.10 19.07
C LYS A 397 5.87 0.67 19.35
N ARG A 398 5.31 -0.32 18.65
CA ARG A 398 5.75 -1.73 18.78
C ARG A 398 7.18 -1.91 18.31
N LEU A 399 7.55 -1.30 17.18
CA LEU A 399 8.92 -1.33 16.65
C LEU A 399 9.90 -0.58 17.58
N GLU A 400 9.52 0.58 18.12
CA GLU A 400 10.31 1.30 19.14
C GLU A 400 10.56 0.44 20.37
N ASN A 401 9.55 -0.29 20.84
CA ASN A 401 9.70 -1.19 21.97
C ASN A 401 10.61 -2.39 21.65
N ALA A 402 10.56 -2.93 20.43
CA ALA A 402 11.43 -4.01 19.98
C ALA A 402 12.92 -3.61 19.94
N LYS A 403 13.22 -2.35 19.60
CA LYS A 403 14.59 -1.80 19.63
C LYS A 403 15.28 -2.02 20.97
N LYS A 404 14.56 -1.97 22.09
CA LYS A 404 15.12 -2.14 23.45
C LYS A 404 15.63 -3.55 23.73
N THR A 405 15.18 -4.53 22.96
CA THR A 405 15.53 -5.95 23.14
C THR A 405 16.12 -6.57 21.87
N ALA A 406 16.37 -5.76 20.84
CA ALA A 406 17.03 -6.20 19.63
C ALA A 406 18.49 -6.54 19.90
N LEU A 407 19.07 -7.42 19.08
CA LEU A 407 20.44 -7.92 19.26
C LEU A 407 21.53 -6.94 18.80
N ARG A 408 21.13 -5.88 18.10
CA ARG A 408 21.96 -4.80 17.55
C ARG A 408 21.16 -3.48 17.59
N PRO A 409 21.81 -2.31 17.56
CA PRO A 409 21.11 -1.04 17.51
C PRO A 409 20.36 -0.88 16.19
N TYR A 410 19.14 -0.34 16.24
CA TYR A 410 18.35 0.01 15.07
C TYR A 410 18.00 1.51 15.06
N HIS A 411 18.14 2.13 13.89
CA HIS A 411 17.61 3.44 13.56
C HIS A 411 16.25 3.27 12.88
N LEU A 412 15.25 4.01 13.36
CA LEU A 412 13.93 4.09 12.73
C LEU A 412 13.89 5.40 11.94
N VAL A 413 13.48 5.33 10.68
CA VAL A 413 13.28 6.48 9.82
C VAL A 413 11.87 6.36 9.28
N VAL A 414 11.04 7.38 9.48
CA VAL A 414 9.68 7.41 8.93
C VAL A 414 9.68 8.38 7.77
N LEU A 415 9.14 8.00 6.63
CA LEU A 415 9.09 8.88 5.46
C LEU A 415 7.75 8.73 4.74
N SER A 416 7.54 9.60 3.77
CA SER A 416 6.49 9.46 2.79
C SER A 416 7.10 9.64 1.41
N ASP A 417 6.59 8.90 0.44
CA ASP A 417 7.00 8.89 -0.96
C ASP A 417 6.40 10.07 -1.74
N HIS A 418 5.16 10.43 -1.44
CA HIS A 418 4.49 11.64 -1.92
C HIS A 418 3.42 12.08 -0.92
N GLY A 419 2.84 13.26 -1.12
CA GLY A 419 1.64 13.67 -0.40
C GLY A 419 0.35 13.33 -1.16
N GLN A 420 -0.76 13.88 -0.69
CA GLN A 420 -2.00 13.98 -1.45
C GLN A 420 -2.57 15.40 -1.37
N SER A 421 -3.19 15.84 -2.46
CA SER A 421 -4.00 17.05 -2.52
C SER A 421 -5.49 16.69 -2.46
N ASN A 422 -6.30 17.53 -1.85
CA ASN A 422 -7.75 17.29 -1.70
C ASN A 422 -8.53 18.03 -2.80
N GLY A 423 -9.73 17.58 -3.13
CA GLY A 423 -10.64 18.38 -3.95
C GLY A 423 -11.78 17.59 -4.56
N ALA A 424 -12.79 18.31 -5.05
CA ALA A 424 -13.81 17.68 -5.89
C ALA A 424 -13.17 17.24 -7.21
N THR A 425 -13.54 16.06 -7.68
CA THR A 425 -13.04 15.47 -8.93
C THR A 425 -13.42 16.33 -10.12
N PHE A 426 -12.72 16.18 -11.24
CA PHE A 426 -13.01 16.87 -12.49
C PHE A 426 -14.47 16.62 -12.91
N LYS A 427 -14.93 15.36 -12.83
CA LYS A 427 -16.31 14.96 -13.11
C LYS A 427 -17.32 15.57 -12.13
N GLN A 428 -16.98 15.67 -10.83
CA GLN A 428 -17.87 16.30 -9.86
C GLN A 428 -18.03 17.80 -10.12
N ARG A 429 -16.95 18.49 -10.50
CA ARG A 429 -16.93 19.94 -10.78
C ARG A 429 -17.59 20.28 -12.11
N TYR A 430 -17.20 19.59 -13.18
CA TYR A 430 -17.52 19.96 -14.56
C TYR A 430 -18.56 19.06 -15.22
N LYS A 431 -19.01 17.99 -14.55
CA LYS A 431 -20.03 17.02 -15.03
C LYS A 431 -19.62 16.24 -16.28
N MET A 432 -18.32 16.19 -16.58
CA MET A 432 -17.71 15.44 -17.67
C MET A 432 -16.36 14.86 -17.21
N THR A 433 -15.89 13.78 -17.85
CA THR A 433 -14.54 13.24 -17.63
C THR A 433 -13.52 13.91 -18.56
N LEU A 434 -12.22 13.64 -18.35
CA LEU A 434 -11.19 14.08 -19.30
C LEU A 434 -11.39 13.44 -20.69
N GLU A 435 -11.79 12.17 -20.72
CA GLU A 435 -12.15 11.49 -21.97
C GLU A 435 -13.33 12.18 -22.66
N ASP A 436 -14.38 12.55 -21.93
CA ASP A 436 -15.54 13.25 -22.50
C ASP A 436 -15.08 14.59 -23.12
N LEU A 437 -14.20 15.35 -22.44
CA LEU A 437 -13.61 16.58 -22.98
C LEU A 437 -12.77 16.31 -24.25
N VAL A 438 -11.91 15.29 -24.25
CA VAL A 438 -11.08 14.93 -25.40
C VAL A 438 -11.94 14.44 -26.58
N ARG A 439 -12.99 13.66 -26.31
CA ARG A 439 -13.99 13.19 -27.29
C ARG A 439 -14.64 14.37 -28.01
N GLU A 440 -15.08 15.39 -27.27
CA GLU A 440 -15.75 16.57 -27.84
C GLU A 440 -14.83 17.41 -28.75
N LEU A 441 -13.52 17.25 -28.63
CA LEU A 441 -12.52 18.00 -29.37
C LEU A 441 -11.90 17.22 -30.55
N LEU A 442 -12.23 15.94 -30.69
CA LEU A 442 -11.75 15.06 -31.74
C LEU A 442 -12.87 14.71 -32.74
N PRO A 443 -12.53 14.30 -33.97
CA PRO A 443 -13.50 13.75 -34.92
C PRO A 443 -14.31 12.57 -34.34
N GLU A 444 -15.60 12.49 -34.70
CA GLU A 444 -16.56 11.52 -34.12
C GLU A 444 -16.17 10.05 -34.35
N ASP A 445 -15.41 9.74 -35.40
CA ASP A 445 -15.03 8.39 -35.80
C ASP A 445 -13.76 7.86 -35.09
N ILE A 446 -13.08 8.68 -34.30
CA ILE A 446 -11.88 8.26 -33.57
C ILE A 446 -12.24 7.30 -32.44
N LYS A 447 -11.68 6.09 -32.52
CA LYS A 447 -11.76 5.09 -31.44
C LYS A 447 -10.84 5.46 -30.30
N ILE A 448 -11.40 5.56 -29.09
CA ILE A 448 -10.64 5.92 -27.90
C ILE A 448 -10.76 4.85 -26.83
N HIS A 449 -9.62 4.54 -26.26
CA HIS A 449 -9.53 3.84 -25.00
C HIS A 449 -9.30 4.85 -23.88
N SER A 450 -10.02 4.70 -22.77
CA SER A 450 -9.79 5.50 -21.57
C SER A 450 -9.65 4.61 -20.35
N ASP A 451 -8.68 4.95 -19.50
CA ASP A 451 -8.59 4.36 -18.15
C ASP A 451 -8.49 5.50 -17.14
N LEU A 452 -9.66 5.99 -16.73
CA LEU A 452 -9.85 7.09 -15.78
C LEU A 452 -10.30 6.60 -14.40
N TYR A 453 -10.36 5.28 -14.20
CA TYR A 453 -10.76 4.63 -12.96
C TYR A 453 -9.63 3.75 -12.40
N THR A 454 -8.38 4.11 -12.73
CA THR A 454 -7.20 3.27 -12.49
C THR A 454 -6.95 2.96 -11.03
N ASN A 455 -7.40 3.83 -10.13
CA ASN A 455 -7.29 3.64 -8.69
C ASN A 455 -8.51 2.99 -8.05
N VAL A 456 -9.08 1.95 -8.68
CA VAL A 456 -9.48 0.81 -7.84
C VAL A 456 -8.17 0.18 -7.35
N ASP A 457 -7.60 0.82 -6.34
CA ASP A 457 -6.50 0.51 -5.42
C ASP A 457 -5.25 -0.14 -6.03
N HIS A 458 -4.07 0.39 -5.69
CA HIS A 458 -2.75 -0.26 -5.84
C HIS A 458 -2.78 -1.75 -5.44
N PHE A 459 -3.69 -2.12 -4.54
CA PHE A 459 -3.97 -3.47 -4.11
C PHE A 459 -5.11 -4.20 -4.86
N SER A 460 -6.16 -3.51 -5.35
CA SER A 460 -7.29 -4.18 -6.00
C SER A 460 -6.91 -4.76 -7.35
N GLN A 461 -6.02 -4.11 -8.13
CA GLN A 461 -5.51 -4.69 -9.38
C GLN A 461 -4.81 -6.03 -9.11
N ALA A 462 -4.04 -6.15 -8.02
CA ALA A 462 -3.40 -7.40 -7.58
C ALA A 462 -4.40 -8.54 -7.31
N VAL A 463 -5.62 -8.20 -6.88
CA VAL A 463 -6.69 -9.15 -6.53
C VAL A 463 -7.67 -9.38 -7.69
N ARG A 464 -7.88 -8.39 -8.56
CA ARG A 464 -8.83 -8.41 -9.69
C ARG A 464 -8.24 -8.96 -11.00
N TYR A 465 -7.00 -8.61 -11.34
CA TYR A 465 -6.35 -9.03 -12.60
C TYR A 465 -5.95 -10.53 -12.72
N PRO A 466 -5.73 -11.32 -11.64
CA PRO A 466 -5.39 -12.74 -11.78
C PRO A 466 -6.48 -13.58 -12.48
N ILE A 467 -7.70 -13.07 -12.60
CA ILE A 467 -8.85 -13.80 -13.18
C ILE A 467 -8.93 -13.63 -14.71
N THR A 468 -8.56 -12.47 -15.24
CA THR A 468 -8.57 -12.17 -16.69
C THR A 468 -7.28 -12.61 -17.36
N GLU A 469 -6.12 -12.22 -16.84
CA GLU A 469 -4.81 -12.66 -17.39
C GLU A 469 -4.43 -14.08 -16.98
N GLY A 470 -5.07 -14.68 -15.97
CA GLY A 470 -4.90 -16.12 -15.67
C GLY A 470 -5.26 -17.00 -16.87
N LYS A 471 -6.18 -16.55 -17.72
CA LYS A 471 -6.48 -17.21 -19.01
C LYS A 471 -5.30 -17.10 -19.98
N ASP A 472 -4.66 -15.94 -20.08
CA ASP A 472 -3.54 -15.71 -21.00
C ASP A 472 -2.22 -16.31 -20.51
N PHE A 473 -1.99 -16.30 -19.19
CA PHE A 473 -0.89 -17.00 -18.53
C PHE A 473 -0.97 -18.52 -18.73
N ILE A 474 -2.19 -19.09 -18.62
CA ILE A 474 -2.41 -20.50 -18.96
C ILE A 474 -2.22 -20.69 -20.47
N ASN A 475 -2.78 -19.85 -21.33
CA ASN A 475 -2.66 -19.99 -22.79
C ASN A 475 -1.20 -19.92 -23.29
N GLN A 476 -0.39 -18.98 -22.80
CA GLN A 476 1.04 -18.86 -23.17
C GLN A 476 1.88 -20.02 -22.63
N LYS A 477 1.59 -20.52 -21.42
CA LYS A 477 2.35 -21.63 -20.83
C LYS A 477 1.89 -23.00 -21.34
N THR A 478 0.68 -23.10 -21.90
CA THR A 478 0.17 -24.33 -22.54
C THR A 478 0.88 -24.64 -23.86
N ALA A 479 1.52 -23.65 -24.49
CA ALA A 479 2.34 -23.85 -25.67
C ALA A 479 3.70 -24.52 -25.38
N ASN A 480 4.21 -24.44 -24.14
CA ASN A 480 5.52 -24.95 -23.75
C ASN A 480 5.45 -25.91 -22.54
N THR A 481 5.45 -27.21 -22.85
CA THR A 481 6.00 -28.34 -22.04
C THR A 481 5.06 -29.20 -21.15
N VAL A 482 5.01 -30.49 -21.56
CA VAL A 482 4.76 -31.82 -20.89
C VAL A 482 3.42 -32.15 -20.20
N GLU A 483 2.88 -33.27 -20.67
CA GLU A 483 1.55 -33.87 -20.49
C GLU A 483 1.17 -34.34 -19.07
N SER A 484 2.11 -34.42 -18.12
CA SER A 484 1.85 -35.05 -16.82
C SER A 484 1.18 -34.12 -15.78
N GLY A 485 1.26 -32.80 -15.96
CA GLY A 485 0.55 -31.81 -15.13
C GLY A 485 -0.93 -31.60 -15.53
N ARG A 486 -1.35 -32.13 -16.69
CA ARG A 486 -2.68 -31.88 -17.30
C ARG A 486 -3.87 -32.40 -16.49
N LYS A 487 -3.71 -33.47 -15.71
CA LYS A 487 -4.83 -34.11 -14.98
C LYS A 487 -5.10 -33.51 -13.60
N VAL A 488 -4.05 -33.08 -12.90
CA VAL A 488 -4.18 -32.54 -11.53
C VAL A 488 -4.75 -31.12 -11.57
N GLY A 489 -4.26 -30.27 -12.47
CA GLY A 489 -4.78 -28.90 -12.62
C GLY A 489 -6.23 -28.85 -13.08
N ARG A 490 -6.63 -29.74 -14.01
CA ARG A 490 -8.03 -29.81 -14.48
C ARG A 490 -9.00 -30.39 -13.44
N SER A 491 -8.60 -31.38 -12.64
CA SER A 491 -9.49 -31.96 -11.62
C SER A 491 -9.71 -31.03 -10.43
N VAL A 492 -8.70 -30.28 -10.02
CA VAL A 492 -8.82 -29.25 -9.00
C VAL A 492 -9.69 -28.10 -9.52
N MET A 493 -9.49 -27.62 -10.76
CA MET A 493 -10.30 -26.52 -11.29
C MET A 493 -11.74 -26.94 -11.62
N ALA A 494 -11.97 -28.17 -12.09
CA ALA A 494 -13.31 -28.71 -12.35
C ALA A 494 -14.11 -28.85 -11.04
N SER A 495 -13.47 -29.29 -9.95
CA SER A 495 -14.12 -29.37 -8.62
C SER A 495 -14.44 -27.99 -8.01
N PHE A 496 -13.67 -26.95 -8.31
CA PHE A 496 -14.00 -25.57 -7.93
C PHE A 496 -15.12 -24.94 -8.78
N THR A 497 -15.20 -25.28 -10.08
CA THR A 497 -16.18 -24.70 -11.03
C THR A 497 -17.52 -25.46 -11.07
N GLU A 498 -17.58 -26.71 -10.64
CA GLU A 498 -18.82 -27.50 -10.58
C GLU A 498 -19.62 -27.31 -9.28
N ASN A 499 -19.02 -26.72 -8.24
CA ASN A 499 -19.69 -26.52 -6.96
C ASN A 499 -20.79 -25.43 -7.08
N GLN A 500 -22.06 -25.80 -6.87
CA GLN A 500 -23.22 -24.90 -6.96
C GLN A 500 -23.12 -23.69 -6.02
N PHE A 501 -22.45 -23.82 -4.87
CA PHE A 501 -22.20 -22.71 -3.95
C PHE A 501 -21.23 -21.69 -4.56
N VAL A 502 -20.17 -22.17 -5.19
CA VAL A 502 -19.20 -21.33 -5.91
C VAL A 502 -19.85 -20.69 -7.13
N LYS A 503 -20.61 -21.43 -7.94
CA LYS A 503 -21.38 -20.85 -9.05
C LYS A 503 -22.37 -19.77 -8.60
N ARG A 504 -23.05 -19.91 -7.46
CA ARG A 504 -23.94 -18.86 -6.93
C ARG A 504 -23.17 -17.64 -6.43
N THR A 505 -22.07 -17.85 -5.72
CA THR A 505 -21.17 -16.77 -5.26
C THR A 505 -20.51 -16.04 -6.42
N PHE A 506 -20.12 -16.77 -7.48
CA PHE A 506 -19.57 -16.20 -8.71
C PHE A 506 -20.62 -15.55 -9.60
N LYS A 507 -21.88 -16.02 -9.60
CA LYS A 507 -22.99 -15.35 -10.28
C LYS A 507 -23.46 -14.10 -9.53
N SER A 508 -23.25 -14.02 -8.22
CA SER A 508 -23.39 -12.78 -7.44
C SER A 508 -22.16 -11.88 -7.46
N LEU A 509 -21.04 -12.38 -8.01
CA LEU A 509 -19.80 -11.65 -8.32
C LEU A 509 -19.64 -11.42 -9.82
N GLU A 510 -20.62 -11.82 -10.65
CA GLU A 510 -20.76 -11.25 -11.98
C GLU A 510 -20.80 -9.75 -11.77
N MET A 511 -19.95 -9.06 -12.53
CA MET A 511 -19.82 -7.62 -12.48
C MET A 511 -21.23 -7.04 -12.35
N PRO A 512 -21.56 -6.25 -11.30
CA PRO A 512 -22.67 -5.35 -11.48
C PRO A 512 -22.34 -4.62 -12.78
N GLU A 513 -23.24 -4.67 -13.77
CA GLU A 513 -23.12 -3.87 -14.97
C GLU A 513 -22.54 -2.54 -14.53
N MET A 514 -21.39 -2.16 -15.11
CA MET A 514 -20.90 -0.81 -14.95
C MET A 514 -22.12 0.07 -15.18
N PRO A 515 -22.43 1.05 -14.30
CA PRO A 515 -23.57 1.91 -14.54
C PRO A 515 -23.31 2.58 -15.88
N HIS A 516 -23.90 2.02 -16.94
CA HIS A 516 -23.81 2.52 -18.30
C HIS A 516 -24.23 3.97 -18.16
N LYS A 517 -23.31 4.87 -18.53
CA LYS A 517 -23.52 6.31 -18.49
C LYS A 517 -24.86 6.56 -19.18
N LYS A 518 -25.90 6.89 -18.40
CA LYS A 518 -27.19 7.36 -18.92
C LYS A 518 -27.08 8.83 -19.30
N PHE A 519 -26.07 9.20 -20.08
CA PHE A 519 -25.99 10.47 -20.79
C PHE A 519 -25.22 10.19 -22.08
N TYR A 520 -25.73 10.75 -23.19
CA TYR A 520 -25.45 10.43 -24.60
C TYR A 520 -26.25 9.25 -25.17
N LYS A 521 -27.38 9.59 -25.77
CA LYS A 521 -28.01 8.78 -26.82
C LYS A 521 -27.14 8.91 -28.07
N GLY A 522 -26.54 7.83 -28.57
CA GLY A 522 -26.10 7.85 -29.97
C GLY A 522 -25.12 6.79 -30.45
N HIS A 523 -24.27 6.20 -29.61
CA HIS A 523 -23.25 5.24 -30.07
C HIS A 523 -23.32 3.96 -29.23
N GLU A 524 -23.29 2.80 -29.90
CA GLU A 524 -23.10 1.51 -29.23
C GLU A 524 -21.66 1.50 -28.69
N ASP A 525 -21.50 1.67 -27.38
CA ASP A 525 -20.21 1.60 -26.66
C ASP A 525 -19.60 0.20 -26.79
N THR A 526 -18.91 -0.05 -27.89
CA THR A 526 -18.03 -1.22 -28.04
C THR A 526 -16.72 -0.88 -27.33
N TYR A 527 -16.37 -1.64 -26.29
CA TYR A 527 -15.07 -1.54 -25.64
C TYR A 527 -13.95 -1.71 -26.68
N VAL A 528 -13.02 -0.74 -26.74
CA VAL A 528 -11.83 -0.78 -27.60
C VAL A 528 -10.62 -1.03 -26.69
N SER A 529 -9.78 -2.02 -27.04
CA SER A 529 -8.55 -2.27 -26.30
C SER A 529 -7.53 -1.12 -26.49
N PRO A 530 -6.62 -0.89 -25.52
CA PRO A 530 -5.58 0.14 -25.68
C PRO A 530 -4.78 -0.01 -26.98
N GLU A 531 -4.49 -1.25 -27.38
CA GLU A 531 -3.70 -1.59 -28.57
C GLU A 531 -4.46 -1.36 -29.88
N GLU A 532 -5.80 -1.40 -29.88
CA GLU A 532 -6.66 -1.17 -31.04
C GLU A 532 -7.22 0.26 -31.11
N ALA A 533 -7.02 1.06 -30.06
CA ALA A 533 -7.48 2.43 -29.99
C ALA A 533 -6.56 3.35 -30.80
N GLN A 534 -7.16 4.34 -31.47
CA GLN A 534 -6.44 5.38 -32.20
C GLN A 534 -5.97 6.50 -31.26
N THR A 535 -6.67 6.70 -30.14
CA THR A 535 -6.26 7.62 -29.07
C THR A 535 -6.47 6.96 -27.71
N VAL A 536 -5.52 7.17 -26.81
CA VAL A 536 -5.60 6.67 -25.43
C VAL A 536 -5.58 7.86 -24.47
N VAL A 537 -6.57 7.93 -23.58
CA VAL A 537 -6.68 8.97 -22.55
C VAL A 537 -6.56 8.33 -21.17
N LEU A 538 -5.47 8.60 -20.49
CA LEU A 538 -5.17 8.05 -19.17
C LEU A 538 -5.24 9.16 -18.11
N ALA A 539 -5.52 8.76 -16.86
CA ALA A 539 -5.39 9.63 -15.71
C ALA A 539 -4.43 9.03 -14.66
N SER A 540 -3.80 9.92 -13.90
CA SER A 540 -2.98 9.63 -12.73
C SER A 540 -3.20 10.78 -11.73
N GLY A 541 -4.26 10.64 -10.94
CA GLY A 541 -4.86 11.69 -10.12
C GLY A 541 -5.26 12.90 -10.93
N ASN A 542 -4.59 14.04 -10.71
CA ASN A 542 -4.84 15.29 -11.42
C ASN A 542 -3.92 15.52 -12.64
N LEU A 543 -3.16 14.50 -13.02
CA LEU A 543 -2.39 14.44 -14.25
C LEU A 543 -3.13 13.60 -15.29
N GLY A 544 -3.33 14.13 -16.49
CA GLY A 544 -3.88 13.47 -17.65
C GLY A 544 -2.81 13.22 -18.70
N LEU A 545 -2.92 12.11 -19.41
CA LEU A 545 -2.01 11.73 -20.48
C LEU A 545 -2.83 11.39 -21.72
N ILE A 546 -2.53 12.03 -22.84
CA ILE A 546 -3.20 11.80 -24.13
C ILE A 546 -2.14 11.27 -25.11
N TYR A 547 -2.41 10.08 -25.64
CA TYR A 547 -1.57 9.43 -26.65
C TYR A 547 -2.34 9.25 -27.97
N PHE A 548 -1.68 9.50 -29.10
CA PHE A 548 -2.15 9.21 -30.44
C PHE A 548 -1.38 8.01 -31.00
N ASN A 549 -2.08 6.89 -31.14
CA ASN A 549 -1.51 5.57 -31.40
C ASN A 549 -1.22 5.30 -32.89
N GLU A 550 -1.77 6.12 -33.79
CA GLU A 550 -1.50 6.04 -35.24
C GLU A 550 -0.11 6.57 -35.61
N TRP A 551 0.52 7.35 -34.72
CA TRP A 551 1.89 7.84 -34.87
C TRP A 551 2.83 6.97 -34.04
N SER A 552 3.91 6.48 -34.66
CA SER A 552 4.91 5.64 -33.98
C SER A 552 5.75 6.41 -32.96
N GLU A 553 5.91 7.71 -33.18
CA GLU A 553 6.65 8.63 -32.31
C GLU A 553 5.70 9.62 -31.64
N ARG A 554 6.24 10.41 -30.71
CA ARG A 554 5.49 11.49 -30.07
C ARG A 554 5.21 12.61 -31.08
N MET A 555 3.95 13.01 -31.19
CA MET A 555 3.54 14.13 -32.05
C MET A 555 4.02 15.46 -31.49
N THR A 556 4.39 16.37 -32.40
CA THR A 556 4.78 17.74 -32.06
C THR A 556 3.57 18.67 -31.99
N TYR A 557 3.72 19.85 -31.39
CA TYR A 557 2.70 20.89 -31.32
C TYR A 557 2.18 21.26 -32.71
N GLU A 558 3.08 21.36 -33.68
CA GLU A 558 2.79 21.69 -35.07
C GLU A 558 1.96 20.56 -35.73
N GLU A 559 2.38 19.31 -35.57
CA GLU A 559 1.64 18.14 -36.07
C GLU A 559 0.25 18.00 -35.42
N LEU A 560 0.16 18.21 -34.11
CA LEU A 560 -1.10 18.18 -33.36
C LEU A 560 -2.08 19.24 -33.86
N ASN A 561 -1.62 20.47 -34.11
CA ASN A 561 -2.47 21.53 -34.65
C ASN A 561 -2.90 21.29 -36.09
N LEU A 562 -2.06 20.65 -36.90
CA LEU A 562 -2.42 20.26 -38.27
C LEU A 562 -3.45 19.13 -38.28
N ALA A 563 -3.27 18.12 -37.44
CA ALA A 563 -4.16 16.95 -37.37
C ALA A 563 -5.49 17.26 -36.64
N PHE A 564 -5.43 17.99 -35.52
CA PHE A 564 -6.56 18.26 -34.63
C PHE A 564 -6.62 19.75 -34.21
N PRO A 565 -7.00 20.67 -35.11
CA PRO A 565 -6.91 22.12 -34.88
C PRO A 565 -7.68 22.65 -33.65
N ASN A 566 -8.73 21.94 -33.22
CA ASN A 566 -9.57 22.35 -32.09
C ASN A 566 -9.09 21.78 -30.74
N LEU A 567 -8.17 20.81 -30.74
CA LEU A 567 -7.81 20.05 -29.55
C LEU A 567 -7.08 20.93 -28.52
N ILE A 568 -5.96 21.54 -28.92
CA ILE A 568 -5.18 22.37 -28.01
C ILE A 568 -5.99 23.60 -27.54
N PRO A 569 -6.62 24.40 -28.43
CA PRO A 569 -7.46 25.52 -28.00
C PRO A 569 -8.60 25.11 -27.08
N GLY A 570 -9.27 23.98 -27.38
CA GLY A 570 -10.39 23.49 -26.59
C GLY A 570 -9.99 23.02 -25.19
N LEU A 571 -8.85 22.32 -25.07
CA LEU A 571 -8.32 21.88 -23.77
C LEU A 571 -7.99 23.08 -22.87
N ILE A 572 -7.24 24.06 -23.37
CA ILE A 572 -6.78 25.19 -22.55
C ILE A 572 -7.90 26.21 -22.23
N GLN A 573 -8.97 26.27 -23.02
CA GLN A 573 -10.13 27.11 -22.72
C GLN A 573 -11.03 26.52 -21.63
N HIS A 574 -10.95 25.21 -21.37
CA HIS A 574 -11.75 24.59 -20.34
C HIS A 574 -11.24 24.95 -18.94
N ASN A 575 -12.08 25.56 -18.10
CA ASN A 575 -11.73 26.04 -16.75
C ASN A 575 -11.17 24.96 -15.80
N GLY A 576 -11.40 23.69 -16.10
CA GLY A 576 -10.85 22.56 -15.36
C GLY A 576 -9.40 22.20 -15.68
N ILE A 577 -8.83 22.75 -16.76
CA ILE A 577 -7.44 22.53 -17.16
C ILE A 577 -6.59 23.69 -16.65
N GLY A 578 -5.51 23.38 -15.93
CA GLY A 578 -4.57 24.37 -15.44
C GLY A 578 -3.56 24.75 -16.52
N PHE A 579 -2.94 23.74 -17.10
CA PHE A 579 -2.06 23.86 -18.26
C PHE A 579 -1.97 22.52 -19.00
N ILE A 580 -1.48 22.57 -20.24
CA ILE A 580 -0.98 21.41 -20.98
C ILE A 580 0.52 21.58 -21.25
N MET A 581 1.23 20.48 -21.43
CA MET A 581 2.62 20.45 -21.88
C MET A 581 2.70 19.63 -23.18
N VAL A 582 3.35 20.21 -24.19
CA VAL A 582 3.52 19.66 -25.54
C VAL A 582 4.95 19.95 -26.01
N HIS A 583 5.45 19.12 -26.93
CA HIS A 583 6.76 19.32 -27.54
C HIS A 583 6.61 20.04 -28.88
N SER A 584 7.30 21.17 -29.09
CA SER A 584 7.32 21.92 -30.35
C SER A 584 8.67 21.74 -31.05
N GLU A 585 8.64 21.58 -32.37
CA GLU A 585 9.88 21.52 -33.17
C GLU A 585 10.64 22.85 -33.15
N GLU A 586 9.90 23.96 -33.13
CA GLU A 586 10.47 25.31 -33.18
C GLU A 586 10.98 25.78 -31.81
N HIS A 587 10.23 25.50 -30.75
CA HIS A 587 10.45 26.10 -29.44
C HIS A 587 10.87 25.11 -28.34
N GLY A 588 11.00 23.82 -28.66
CA GLY A 588 11.23 22.77 -27.67
C GLY A 588 10.00 22.55 -26.79
N THR A 589 10.18 22.30 -25.49
CA THR A 589 9.03 22.04 -24.60
C THR A 589 8.24 23.33 -24.31
N VAL A 590 6.95 23.30 -24.60
CA VAL A 590 6.02 24.42 -24.40
C VAL A 590 4.93 24.03 -23.40
N VAL A 591 4.64 24.93 -22.46
CA VAL A 591 3.55 24.77 -21.48
C VAL A 591 2.51 25.84 -21.73
N ILE A 592 1.27 25.45 -21.99
CA ILE A 592 0.22 26.35 -22.46
C ILE A 592 -0.92 26.37 -21.44
N GLY A 593 -1.26 27.56 -20.93
CA GLY A 593 -2.44 27.82 -20.12
C GLY A 593 -3.47 28.66 -20.87
N SER A 594 -4.60 28.94 -20.23
CA SER A 594 -5.72 29.68 -20.85
C SER A 594 -5.39 31.14 -21.23
N ARG A 595 -4.37 31.74 -20.61
CA ARG A 595 -4.00 33.16 -20.76
C ARG A 595 -2.52 33.39 -21.04
N GLY A 596 -1.75 32.35 -21.33
CA GLY A 596 -0.34 32.50 -21.63
C GLY A 596 0.40 31.18 -21.84
N THR A 597 1.63 31.32 -22.30
CA THR A 597 2.47 30.23 -22.76
C THR A 597 3.86 30.37 -22.14
N TYR A 598 4.42 29.28 -21.63
CA TYR A 598 5.78 29.21 -21.10
C TYR A 598 6.67 28.37 -22.03
N TYR A 599 7.86 28.89 -22.32
CA TYR A 599 8.88 28.25 -23.14
C TYR A 599 10.01 27.73 -22.23
N LEU A 600 10.08 26.42 -22.01
CA LEU A 600 11.00 25.83 -21.02
C LEU A 600 12.47 25.84 -21.47
N GLU A 601 12.74 25.96 -22.77
CA GLU A 601 14.12 26.03 -23.26
C GLU A 601 14.77 27.38 -23.02
N THR A 602 14.01 28.46 -23.13
CA THR A 602 14.48 29.84 -22.94
C THR A 602 14.19 30.40 -21.55
N ASP A 603 13.39 29.69 -20.75
CA ASP A 603 12.91 30.13 -19.44
C ASP A 603 12.14 31.47 -19.51
N THR A 604 11.30 31.63 -20.54
CA THR A 604 10.50 32.83 -20.79
C THR A 604 9.01 32.50 -20.97
N PHE A 605 8.14 33.50 -20.86
CA PHE A 605 6.69 33.31 -21.08
C PHE A 605 6.05 34.51 -21.78
N GLU A 606 4.97 34.23 -22.50
CA GLU A 606 4.09 35.21 -23.13
C GLU A 606 2.72 35.21 -22.42
N GLY A 607 2.14 36.40 -22.21
CA GLY A 607 0.90 36.55 -21.45
C GLY A 607 1.10 36.29 -19.96
N GLU A 608 0.25 35.46 -19.35
CA GLU A 608 0.39 35.03 -17.96
C GLU A 608 1.22 33.75 -17.84
N ASN A 609 2.14 33.69 -16.87
CA ASN A 609 2.92 32.47 -16.61
C ASN A 609 2.00 31.33 -16.10
N PRO A 610 1.77 30.26 -16.89
CA PRO A 610 0.84 29.18 -16.55
C PRO A 610 1.29 28.33 -15.36
N ILE A 611 2.58 28.34 -15.02
CA ILE A 611 3.17 27.50 -13.97
C ILE A 611 3.55 28.28 -12.70
N ALA A 612 3.24 29.58 -12.63
CA ALA A 612 3.65 30.45 -11.52
C ALA A 612 3.23 29.95 -10.13
N SER A 613 2.08 29.27 -10.03
CA SER A 613 1.52 28.79 -8.75
C SER A 613 2.05 27.42 -8.31
N PHE A 614 2.86 26.73 -9.13
CA PHE A 614 3.25 25.33 -8.89
C PHE A 614 4.61 25.17 -8.18
N GLY A 615 5.25 26.28 -7.82
CA GLY A 615 6.53 26.30 -7.12
C GLY A 615 7.72 26.53 -8.05
N LYS A 616 8.86 26.90 -7.46
CA LYS A 616 10.06 27.36 -8.18
C LYS A 616 10.69 26.31 -9.09
N ASN A 617 10.56 25.02 -8.79
CA ASN A 617 11.13 23.93 -9.60
C ASN A 617 10.13 23.40 -10.64
N ALA A 618 8.98 24.05 -10.84
CA ALA A 618 7.95 23.53 -11.74
C ALA A 618 8.47 23.36 -13.18
N ALA A 619 9.20 24.36 -13.70
CA ALA A 619 9.84 24.32 -15.00
C ALA A 619 10.86 23.16 -15.11
N HIS A 620 11.68 22.95 -14.06
CA HIS A 620 12.65 21.85 -14.01
C HIS A 620 11.96 20.48 -14.08
N HIS A 621 10.89 20.27 -13.32
CA HIS A 621 10.14 19.01 -13.32
C HIS A 621 9.50 18.73 -14.68
N LEU A 622 8.87 19.72 -15.29
CA LEU A 622 8.25 19.58 -16.62
C LEU A 622 9.30 19.29 -17.69
N LYS A 623 10.42 20.02 -17.69
CA LYS A 623 11.53 19.78 -18.62
C LYS A 623 12.14 18.39 -18.44
N ARG A 624 12.27 17.92 -17.21
CA ARG A 624 12.73 16.55 -16.91
C ARG A 624 11.75 15.50 -17.45
N THR A 625 10.45 15.69 -17.23
CA THR A 625 9.41 14.77 -17.72
C THR A 625 9.32 14.77 -19.25
N ASP A 626 9.52 15.91 -19.91
CA ASP A 626 9.53 15.99 -21.39
C ASP A 626 10.63 15.15 -22.02
N ASN A 627 11.75 14.97 -21.31
CA ASN A 627 12.88 14.13 -21.74
C ASN A 627 12.67 12.62 -21.52
N PHE A 628 11.52 12.20 -21.00
CA PHE A 628 11.22 10.78 -20.80
C PHE A 628 10.81 10.12 -22.11
N LYS A 629 11.26 8.88 -22.29
CA LYS A 629 10.95 8.07 -23.47
C LYS A 629 9.45 7.84 -23.67
N TYR A 630 8.70 7.74 -22.57
CA TYR A 630 7.29 7.35 -22.58
C TYR A 630 6.31 8.50 -22.27
N VAL A 631 6.80 9.75 -22.33
CA VAL A 631 5.98 10.95 -22.15
C VAL A 631 4.83 10.98 -23.17
N PRO A 632 3.62 11.43 -22.79
CA PRO A 632 2.49 11.50 -23.72
C PRO A 632 2.67 12.59 -24.79
N ASP A 633 1.89 12.48 -25.87
CA ASP A 633 1.79 13.52 -26.90
C ASP A 633 1.31 14.84 -26.26
N ILE A 634 0.29 14.76 -25.39
CA ILE A 634 -0.14 15.88 -24.55
C ILE A 634 -0.20 15.43 -23.10
N LEU A 635 0.58 16.11 -22.25
CA LEU A 635 0.46 15.99 -20.79
C LEU A 635 -0.46 17.11 -20.28
N VAL A 636 -1.45 16.76 -19.48
CA VAL A 636 -2.49 17.68 -19.03
C VAL A 636 -2.47 17.75 -17.51
N ASN A 637 -2.33 18.94 -16.93
CA ASN A 637 -2.51 19.11 -15.49
C ASN A 637 -3.85 19.79 -15.23
N SER A 638 -4.64 19.27 -14.28
CA SER A 638 -5.88 19.92 -13.88
C SER A 638 -5.62 21.34 -13.35
N PHE A 639 -6.70 22.10 -13.20
CA PHE A 639 -6.66 23.35 -12.44
C PHE A 639 -6.09 23.11 -11.02
N TYR A 640 -5.49 24.16 -10.46
CA TYR A 640 -4.98 24.20 -9.08
C TYR A 640 -5.38 25.53 -8.44
N ASN A 641 -5.96 25.48 -7.24
CA ASN A 641 -6.25 26.68 -6.45
C ASN A 641 -5.18 26.84 -5.35
N PRO A 642 -4.33 27.88 -5.38
CA PRO A 642 -3.26 28.07 -4.40
C PRO A 642 -3.74 28.45 -3.00
N GLU A 643 -4.94 29.03 -2.86
CA GLU A 643 -5.50 29.42 -1.56
C GLU A 643 -6.02 28.21 -0.79
N THR A 644 -6.84 27.38 -1.44
CA THR A 644 -7.41 26.17 -0.84
C THR A 644 -6.48 24.97 -0.95
N ARG A 645 -5.46 25.06 -1.81
CA ARG A 645 -4.55 23.97 -2.22
C ARG A 645 -5.27 22.79 -2.89
N GLU A 646 -6.45 23.04 -3.44
CA GLU A 646 -7.25 22.01 -4.09
C GLU A 646 -6.88 21.82 -5.56
N VAL A 647 -7.06 20.60 -6.03
CA VAL A 647 -6.96 20.19 -7.44
C VAL A 647 -8.28 19.56 -7.90
N ALA A 648 -8.39 19.22 -9.18
CA ALA A 648 -9.40 18.30 -9.69
C ALA A 648 -8.73 17.05 -10.24
N ALA A 649 -8.83 15.95 -9.50
CA ALA A 649 -8.47 14.65 -10.03
C ALA A 649 -9.31 14.35 -11.28
N PHE A 650 -8.67 13.93 -12.37
CA PHE A 650 -9.34 13.38 -13.54
C PHE A 650 -9.96 12.00 -13.22
N GLU A 651 -9.42 11.32 -12.23
CA GLU A 651 -10.00 10.13 -11.61
C GLU A 651 -11.05 10.47 -10.55
N GLU A 652 -11.91 9.50 -10.22
CA GLU A 652 -12.89 9.64 -9.14
C GLU A 652 -12.25 9.46 -7.75
N LEU A 653 -11.30 10.33 -7.40
CA LEU A 653 -10.54 10.35 -6.15
C LEU A 653 -10.65 11.74 -5.48
N ILE A 654 -10.97 11.78 -4.18
CA ILE A 654 -11.08 13.02 -3.40
C ILE A 654 -9.71 13.50 -2.94
N GLY A 655 -8.96 12.61 -2.29
CA GLY A 655 -7.53 12.75 -2.14
C GLY A 655 -6.87 12.26 -3.42
N SER A 656 -5.97 13.02 -4.02
CA SER A 656 -5.32 12.62 -5.26
C SER A 656 -3.87 13.07 -5.29
N HIS A 657 -3.07 12.34 -6.05
CA HIS A 657 -1.67 12.62 -6.30
C HIS A 657 -1.31 12.18 -7.74
N GLY A 658 -0.12 12.52 -8.23
CA GLY A 658 0.37 12.18 -9.56
C GLY A 658 0.73 13.41 -10.39
N GLY A 659 -0.01 14.51 -10.23
CA GLY A 659 0.25 15.76 -10.94
C GLY A 659 1.02 16.79 -10.13
N MET A 660 0.92 18.04 -10.57
CA MET A 660 1.49 19.20 -9.87
C MET A 660 0.39 19.94 -9.08
N GLY A 661 0.82 20.59 -8.00
CA GLY A 661 0.00 21.50 -7.19
C GLY A 661 -0.49 20.91 -5.86
N GLY A 662 -0.61 21.77 -4.86
CA GLY A 662 -1.10 21.42 -3.53
C GLY A 662 -0.07 20.63 -2.71
N ASN A 663 -0.55 19.82 -1.78
CA ASN A 663 0.31 19.11 -0.83
C ASN A 663 0.87 17.79 -1.40
N GLN A 664 0.42 17.34 -2.57
CA GLN A 664 0.89 16.08 -3.19
C GLN A 664 2.41 16.03 -3.46
N SER A 665 3.04 17.18 -3.70
CA SER A 665 4.48 17.29 -3.94
C SER A 665 5.31 17.60 -2.70
N LYS A 666 4.71 17.56 -1.50
CA LYS A 666 5.35 17.97 -0.22
C LYS A 666 5.35 16.85 0.84
N PRO A 667 5.95 15.68 0.56
CA PRO A 667 6.20 14.62 1.53
C PRO A 667 7.30 14.99 2.55
N PHE A 668 7.66 14.04 3.41
CA PHE A 668 8.63 14.27 4.49
C PHE A 668 9.57 13.09 4.71
N ILE A 669 10.67 13.36 5.41
CA ILE A 669 11.56 12.41 6.04
C ILE A 669 11.66 12.80 7.52
N MET A 670 11.20 11.92 8.40
CA MET A 670 11.40 11.99 9.83
C MET A 670 12.57 11.08 10.22
N HIS A 671 13.70 11.69 10.55
CA HIS A 671 14.98 11.01 10.71
C HIS A 671 15.59 11.24 12.09
N PRO A 672 16.54 10.40 12.54
CA PRO A 672 17.29 10.63 13.77
C PRO A 672 17.98 12.00 13.78
N SER A 673 17.92 12.71 14.90
CA SER A 673 18.42 14.09 15.02
C SER A 673 19.93 14.24 14.77
N GLN A 674 20.71 13.16 14.87
CA GLN A 674 22.14 13.18 14.56
C GLN A 674 22.46 13.23 13.06
N TRP A 675 21.49 12.97 12.18
CA TRP A 675 21.67 13.05 10.73
C TRP A 675 21.64 14.52 10.29
N LYS A 676 22.66 14.93 9.53
CA LYS A 676 22.80 16.30 9.00
C LYS A 676 22.07 16.43 7.66
N ILE A 677 20.75 16.55 7.72
CA ILE A 677 19.87 16.68 6.53
C ILE A 677 19.33 18.12 6.38
N ASP A 678 19.46 18.95 7.42
CA ASP A 678 18.73 20.22 7.51
C ASP A 678 19.24 21.32 6.55
N GLU A 679 20.46 21.24 6.04
CA GLU A 679 21.14 22.35 5.33
C GLU A 679 20.69 22.55 3.87
N GLU A 680 20.29 21.49 3.16
CA GLU A 680 19.96 21.57 1.72
C GLU A 680 18.50 21.19 1.42
N GLU A 681 17.93 21.75 0.36
CA GLU A 681 16.62 21.35 -0.15
C GLU A 681 16.73 20.02 -0.88
N ILE A 682 15.88 19.05 -0.55
CA ILE A 682 15.83 17.77 -1.25
C ILE A 682 14.74 17.87 -2.31
N VAL A 683 15.16 17.87 -3.57
CA VAL A 683 14.26 17.86 -4.74
C VAL A 683 14.44 16.54 -5.49
N GLY A 684 13.36 15.80 -5.67
CA GLY A 684 13.33 14.52 -6.36
C GLY A 684 13.68 13.30 -5.49
N ALA A 685 13.09 12.17 -5.82
CA ALA A 685 13.20 10.92 -5.07
C ALA A 685 14.62 10.32 -5.11
N GLU A 686 15.38 10.58 -6.19
CA GLU A 686 16.78 10.18 -6.30
C GLU A 686 17.66 10.84 -5.22
N ASN A 687 17.39 12.09 -4.86
CA ASN A 687 18.16 12.79 -3.83
C ASN A 687 17.79 12.30 -2.42
N VAL A 688 16.57 11.79 -2.22
CA VAL A 688 16.22 11.02 -1.02
C VAL A 688 17.08 9.75 -0.94
N TYR A 689 17.15 8.96 -2.02
CA TYR A 689 18.00 7.76 -2.07
C TYR A 689 19.46 8.07 -1.70
N LYS A 690 20.05 9.10 -2.31
CA LYS A 690 21.43 9.54 -2.01
C LYS A 690 21.59 9.87 -0.53
N THR A 691 20.67 10.67 0.02
CA THR A 691 20.68 11.06 1.44
C THR A 691 20.63 9.85 2.37
N LEU A 692 19.70 8.92 2.12
CA LEU A 692 19.56 7.71 2.94
C LEU A 692 20.80 6.80 2.80
N LYS A 693 21.31 6.60 1.58
CA LYS A 693 22.47 5.74 1.32
C LYS A 693 23.74 6.29 1.99
N THR A 694 23.96 7.61 1.92
CA THR A 694 25.09 8.28 2.58
C THR A 694 25.06 8.03 4.09
N HIS A 695 23.93 8.25 4.76
CA HIS A 695 23.87 8.05 6.21
C HIS A 695 23.92 6.58 6.65
N ILE A 696 23.43 5.65 5.84
CA ILE A 696 23.66 4.20 6.07
C ILE A 696 25.17 3.92 6.04
N GLN A 697 25.85 4.40 4.99
CA GLN A 697 27.26 4.14 4.76
C GLN A 697 28.13 4.76 5.86
N GLU A 698 27.91 6.05 6.19
CA GLU A 698 28.59 6.73 7.30
C GLU A 698 28.44 5.97 8.62
N ALA A 699 27.24 5.46 8.91
CA ALA A 699 26.99 4.72 10.13
C ALA A 699 27.66 3.34 10.14
N TRP A 700 27.81 2.70 8.99
CA TRP A 700 28.55 1.44 8.89
C TRP A 700 30.06 1.68 8.98
N ASP A 701 30.61 2.67 8.27
CA ASP A 701 32.04 2.98 8.26
C ASP A 701 32.55 3.43 9.63
N ASN A 702 31.82 4.30 10.34
CA ASN A 702 32.20 4.76 11.67
C ASN A 702 32.25 3.64 12.72
N ASN A 703 31.54 2.52 12.50
CA ASN A 703 31.60 1.36 13.40
C ASN A 703 32.72 0.37 13.04
N TYR A 704 33.32 0.47 11.85
CA TYR A 704 34.52 -0.30 11.49
C TYR A 704 35.82 0.39 11.91
N GLY A 705 35.79 1.70 12.21
CA GLY A 705 36.96 2.50 12.61
C GLY A 705 37.43 2.39 14.06
N THR A 706 36.77 1.62 14.93
CA THR A 706 37.16 1.47 16.35
C THR A 706 37.72 0.09 16.72
N ASN A 707 38.02 -0.77 15.73
CA ASN A 707 38.58 -2.11 15.96
C ASN A 707 40.05 -2.27 15.52
N GLU A 708 40.72 -1.18 15.12
CA GLU A 708 42.18 -1.13 15.05
C GLU A 708 42.64 -0.11 16.08
N VAL A 709 43.47 -0.56 17.04
CA VAL A 709 43.97 0.17 18.23
C VAL A 709 43.05 0.11 19.46
N GLU A 710 43.04 -1.04 20.14
CA GLU A 710 43.46 -1.14 21.56
C GLU A 710 43.83 -2.59 21.93
#